data_AF-A0A291RNV5-F1
#
_entry.id   AF-A0A291RNV5-F1
#
_cell.length_a   1.000
_cell.length_b   1.000
_cell.length_c   1.000
_cell.angle_alpha   90.00
_cell.angle_beta   90.00
_cell.angle_gamma   90.00
#
_symmetry.space_group_name_H-M   'P 1'
#
loop_
_entity.id
_entity.type
_entity.pdbx_description
1 polymer ?
#
loop_
_entity_poly.entity_id
_entity_poly.type
_entity_poly.pdbx_seq_one_letter_code
_entity_poly.pdbx_strand_id
1 'polypeptide(L)'
;MCKERARSGGNADRHVAAQDDPLPAVGHRCCRGGHHRYRADDRIRGNRIPNGSHRQSPAVDSVPRLQSTRTPGAGRCLPLLAVDARGGERFAVTNDPQNTVVVLTALETEYTAVRHLLKDVRLQPHPAGTLFEVGAPRGGIGQVALAVVGAGNSSAAALAERAIAMFDPLAVLFVGIAGALHDDLDIGTIVVATKVYGYHGGTDSDAGFAARPESWNADHALEQLARVISRGEWFRPAKDATATPAVRFRPIAAGEVVLNSRKTPLAEQLRQNYEDAAAIEMESAGTAKAAHFNRSPFLAIRSISDKADGRKYDTDGLGMQSVAAHNAATFAVEVATRLLAAKSDSTRPDRDIAAVSTAEPFLLEPFPLDAPETPRSGDDVSLSVLLRGAARVVPFIGRTTERSRLSAWRDTSDRLAVMLVFGRGGQGKTRLAAQFAQDTAAAGWTVVNARHESEPQPHPPVARAHRNDTEILRDIEILIVVDYAERWPRPHLERLLQSRPVRDARRVRVLLLARPAGYWWKALANPLLKLGATVSEIQLGPLADTVAERRIVFAAARDRFADLLGSTDVIRLQPPGSLADPDYELVLTLHMAALVAVDAHRRNASTPKRPSGLSAYLVQREYDHWQTLADNGRISTPTPTMARLVALATLTQSLPHPDAVDLLSTVGLAGNAADAQSMLDDHLLCYPAESGPDRVLTPLLPDRLGEDFLAELLPARTNGSAYGDAWLATVPKRLLTKAESAYQSAVLSVLIETGERWNHVRNDYLVPILEQRPEIVLTAGGAALVSLANYADPQLLTTLTRVLPDRHIELDGGIAALTRRLTDYALAKTTDEAKKADLIERLADRLSNAGLYADAASASSDGIAIRRRLAEADPAKHEPLLVYALGNLGIDLWHVGQSEAALTAMDDAVTISRRLAAAEPDAYTEDLAAALTNLAGSLIDLRRYPDALAPAEEAVTHFRQLRKRNPGLAHELGSALRNLAIILNYHRVRRQDGLDAAREAVDIYRELATNRPEIHTVELAESLGTLGKILSDPDHPEAGLPDLQESATIFRQLTTHNLAAHGDSLIRTLDTIATRLWQAHQHEQAIKAGEEAIDIGRRIAENNHTNNHALGIALNNHAARLLELSRTDEAAAIADEAIAVWQQQAAHTPDRVGKRLDRAIAIRHDAAAESSFPG
;
A
#
# COMPACT_ATOMS: atom_id res chain seq x y z
N MET A 1 8.32 52.15 -18.85
CA MET A 1 9.03 53.45 -18.66
C MET A 1 10.01 53.30 -17.50
N CYS A 2 11.05 54.15 -17.42
CA CYS A 2 12.22 53.95 -16.55
C CYS A 2 12.25 54.91 -15.33
N LYS A 3 13.32 54.76 -14.51
CA LYS A 3 13.84 55.62 -13.41
C LYS A 3 13.48 55.17 -11.99
N GLU A 4 14.29 55.35 -10.95
CA GLU A 4 15.74 55.69 -10.72
C GLU A 4 16.03 55.26 -9.24
N ARG A 5 17.23 55.13 -8.63
CA ARG A 5 18.66 55.55 -8.77
C ARG A 5 19.48 54.59 -7.85
N ALA A 6 20.81 54.46 -7.77
CA ALA A 6 22.04 55.00 -8.40
C ALA A 6 23.18 53.93 -8.16
N ARG A 7 24.52 54.15 -8.13
CA ARG A 7 25.43 55.31 -8.31
C ARG A 7 26.86 54.84 -8.69
N SER A 8 27.51 55.57 -9.59
CA SER A 8 28.97 55.85 -9.71
C SER A 8 30.08 54.83 -9.30
N GLY A 9 31.01 54.55 -10.24
CA GLY A 9 32.40 55.06 -10.06
C GLY A 9 33.63 54.26 -10.57
N GLY A 10 34.17 54.63 -11.75
CA GLY A 10 35.61 54.92 -11.92
C GLY A 10 36.62 53.86 -12.40
N ASN A 11 37.32 54.18 -13.51
CA ASN A 11 38.54 53.55 -14.10
C ASN A 11 39.70 53.32 -13.07
N ALA A 12 40.72 52.46 -13.27
CA ALA A 12 41.63 52.42 -14.43
C ALA A 12 42.69 51.27 -14.45
N ASP A 13 43.24 51.03 -15.64
CA ASP A 13 44.62 50.59 -16.01
C ASP A 13 45.25 49.22 -15.64
N ARG A 14 45.74 48.54 -16.71
CA ARG A 14 47.01 47.77 -16.89
C ARG A 14 47.13 46.24 -16.65
N HIS A 15 46.99 45.53 -17.78
CA HIS A 15 48.04 44.70 -18.45
C HIS A 15 48.49 43.30 -17.95
N VAL A 16 48.82 42.47 -18.96
CA VAL A 16 49.55 41.17 -18.96
C VAL A 16 48.80 39.95 -18.38
N ALA A 17 48.79 38.75 -18.98
CA ALA A 17 48.87 38.27 -20.37
C ALA A 17 48.56 36.74 -20.41
N ALA A 18 48.27 36.20 -21.61
CA ALA A 18 48.75 34.92 -22.20
C ALA A 18 48.50 33.58 -21.44
N GLN A 19 47.93 32.53 -22.06
CA GLN A 19 48.51 31.62 -23.08
C GLN A 19 49.75 30.87 -22.56
N ASP A 20 49.92 29.54 -22.68
CA ASP A 20 49.92 28.70 -23.90
C ASP A 20 49.77 27.19 -23.61
N ASP A 21 49.59 26.39 -24.68
CA ASP A 21 49.85 24.94 -24.82
C ASP A 21 51.38 24.61 -24.73
N PRO A 22 51.92 23.35 -24.83
CA PRO A 22 51.31 22.08 -25.28
C PRO A 22 51.69 20.79 -24.49
N LEU A 23 51.25 19.64 -25.05
CA LEU A 23 51.91 18.31 -25.13
C LEU A 23 53.47 18.29 -25.03
N PRO A 24 54.15 17.18 -24.63
CA PRO A 24 53.91 15.81 -25.14
C PRO A 24 54.17 14.60 -24.19
N ALA A 25 54.22 13.39 -24.76
CA ALA A 25 54.18 12.08 -24.10
C ALA A 25 55.55 11.31 -24.06
N VAL A 26 55.48 9.97 -23.86
CA VAL A 26 56.53 8.91 -23.96
C VAL A 26 57.29 8.57 -22.67
N GLY A 27 57.53 7.25 -22.37
CA GLY A 27 58.39 6.89 -21.21
C GLY A 27 58.70 5.44 -20.76
N HIS A 28 58.13 4.37 -21.33
CA HIS A 28 58.60 2.95 -21.28
C HIS A 28 59.31 2.28 -20.03
N ARG A 29 58.73 1.15 -19.58
CA ARG A 29 59.35 -0.18 -19.27
C ARG A 29 60.23 -0.46 -18.01
N CYS A 30 59.81 -1.52 -17.27
CA CYS A 30 60.59 -2.67 -16.73
C CYS A 30 61.72 -2.42 -15.67
N CYS A 31 62.13 -3.34 -14.78
CA CYS A 31 62.00 -4.82 -14.70
C CYS A 31 62.44 -5.41 -13.32
N ARG A 32 62.00 -6.65 -12.96
CA ARG A 32 62.53 -7.58 -11.90
C ARG A 32 62.35 -7.12 -10.42
N GLY A 33 62.33 -7.97 -9.38
CA GLY A 33 62.36 -9.45 -9.17
C GLY A 33 62.48 -9.75 -7.64
N GLY A 34 62.44 -10.96 -7.05
CA GLY A 34 62.16 -12.35 -7.49
C GLY A 34 62.54 -13.43 -6.41
N HIS A 35 61.97 -14.66 -6.49
CA HIS A 35 62.26 -15.89 -5.68
C HIS A 35 61.92 -15.88 -4.16
N HIS A 36 61.84 -16.97 -3.35
CA HIS A 36 62.21 -18.43 -3.32
C HIS A 36 61.19 -19.22 -2.41
N ARG A 37 61.15 -20.56 -2.15
CA ARG A 37 61.40 -21.87 -2.84
C ARG A 37 61.02 -23.09 -1.92
N TYR A 38 60.25 -24.09 -2.42
CA TYR A 38 60.29 -25.57 -2.07
C TYR A 38 60.01 -26.06 -0.62
N ARG A 39 59.78 -27.36 -0.27
CA ARG A 39 59.71 -28.74 -0.91
C ARG A 39 58.61 -29.57 -0.14
N ALA A 40 57.82 -30.54 -0.64
CA ALA A 40 58.05 -31.86 -1.32
C ALA A 40 58.73 -32.94 -0.40
N ASP A 41 58.40 -34.25 -0.38
CA ASP A 41 57.62 -35.21 -1.23
C ASP A 41 56.77 -36.19 -0.29
N ASP A 42 56.28 -37.45 -0.50
CA ASP A 42 56.21 -38.50 -1.56
C ASP A 42 55.21 -39.69 -1.19
N ARG A 43 54.67 -40.48 -2.17
CA ARG A 43 54.29 -41.97 -2.13
C ARG A 43 53.13 -42.59 -1.23
N ILE A 44 52.45 -43.76 -1.48
CA ILE A 44 52.39 -44.80 -2.57
C ILE A 44 51.14 -45.78 -2.53
N ARG A 45 50.76 -46.40 -3.69
CA ARG A 45 49.91 -47.65 -3.96
C ARG A 45 48.43 -47.75 -3.48
N GLY A 46 47.51 -48.51 -4.13
CA GLY A 46 47.56 -49.24 -5.43
C GLY A 46 46.39 -50.26 -5.67
N ASN A 47 46.26 -50.79 -6.91
CA ASN A 47 45.31 -51.83 -7.42
C ASN A 47 43.80 -51.51 -7.46
N ARG A 48 42.91 -52.24 -8.19
CA ARG A 48 42.84 -52.74 -9.60
C ARG A 48 41.48 -53.50 -9.80
N ILE A 49 40.64 -53.05 -10.77
CA ILE A 49 39.73 -53.75 -11.76
C ILE A 49 39.46 -55.30 -11.69
N PRO A 50 38.43 -55.92 -12.38
CA PRO A 50 37.48 -55.42 -13.42
C PRO A 50 36.01 -56.01 -13.48
N ASN A 51 35.23 -55.61 -14.51
CA ASN A 51 34.13 -56.30 -15.24
C ASN A 51 32.77 -56.56 -14.53
N GLY A 52 31.61 -56.71 -15.21
CA GLY A 52 31.20 -56.64 -16.64
C GLY A 52 29.67 -56.94 -16.77
N SER A 53 28.97 -57.06 -17.90
CA SER A 53 29.19 -56.72 -19.33
C SER A 53 27.96 -57.10 -20.20
N HIS A 54 27.51 -56.26 -21.15
CA HIS A 54 26.75 -56.63 -22.39
C HIS A 54 25.34 -57.31 -22.26
N ARG A 55 24.42 -57.40 -23.25
CA ARG A 55 24.28 -56.90 -24.66
C ARG A 55 22.80 -56.99 -25.17
N GLN A 56 22.46 -56.19 -26.19
CA GLN A 56 21.54 -56.48 -27.34
C GLN A 56 20.03 -56.83 -27.17
N SER A 57 19.14 -55.93 -27.66
CA SER A 57 18.44 -55.96 -28.99
C SER A 57 17.70 -57.23 -29.50
N PRO A 58 16.77 -57.15 -30.51
CA PRO A 58 15.98 -56.02 -31.07
C PRO A 58 14.49 -56.33 -31.47
N ALA A 59 13.77 -55.33 -32.03
CA ALA A 59 12.84 -55.42 -33.19
C ALA A 59 11.47 -56.19 -33.10
N VAL A 60 10.43 -56.00 -33.95
CA VAL A 60 9.97 -54.96 -34.92
C VAL A 60 8.46 -55.23 -35.29
N ASP A 61 7.75 -54.23 -35.84
CA ASP A 61 6.46 -54.27 -36.61
C ASP A 61 5.15 -54.86 -36.04
N SER A 62 4.08 -54.06 -36.04
CA SER A 62 2.97 -54.09 -37.04
C SER A 62 1.62 -53.57 -36.51
N VAL A 63 0.73 -53.08 -37.41
CA VAL A 63 -0.59 -52.49 -37.08
C VAL A 63 -1.64 -52.86 -38.14
N PRO A 64 -2.88 -53.23 -37.76
CA PRO A 64 -4.04 -52.96 -38.62
C PRO A 64 -5.33 -52.48 -37.91
N ARG A 65 -5.68 -51.22 -38.20
CA ARG A 65 -7.01 -50.58 -38.44
C ARG A 65 -8.36 -51.31 -38.19
N LEU A 66 -9.28 -50.53 -37.58
CA LEU A 66 -10.70 -50.25 -37.95
C LEU A 66 -11.81 -51.33 -37.90
N GLN A 67 -12.86 -51.06 -37.09
CA GLN A 67 -14.30 -50.81 -37.45
C GLN A 67 -15.14 -50.82 -36.13
N SER A 68 -16.02 -49.86 -35.78
CA SER A 68 -17.22 -49.26 -36.41
C SER A 68 -18.56 -49.95 -36.06
N THR A 69 -19.34 -49.39 -35.13
CA THR A 69 -20.83 -49.49 -35.08
C THR A 69 -21.48 -48.32 -34.30
N ARG A 70 -22.82 -48.20 -34.34
CA ARG A 70 -23.61 -46.99 -34.03
C ARG A 70 -24.14 -46.85 -32.57
N THR A 71 -24.54 -45.62 -32.27
CA THR A 71 -25.40 -45.05 -31.20
C THR A 71 -26.82 -45.66 -31.09
N PRO A 72 -27.72 -45.23 -30.16
CA PRO A 72 -27.59 -44.32 -28.99
C PRO A 72 -28.15 -44.88 -27.65
N GLY A 73 -28.05 -44.13 -26.55
CA GLY A 73 -28.84 -44.33 -25.32
C GLY A 73 -28.51 -43.32 -24.21
N ALA A 74 -29.52 -42.78 -23.52
CA ALA A 74 -29.36 -41.79 -22.45
C ALA A 74 -29.58 -42.39 -21.05
N GLY A 75 -28.88 -41.88 -20.03
CA GLY A 75 -29.05 -42.24 -18.62
C GLY A 75 -28.16 -41.38 -17.71
N ARG A 76 -28.75 -40.80 -16.65
CA ARG A 76 -28.03 -40.01 -15.62
C ARG A 76 -27.52 -40.90 -14.47
N CYS A 77 -26.63 -40.29 -13.65
CA CYS A 77 -26.27 -40.64 -12.27
C CYS A 77 -25.17 -41.70 -12.00
N LEU A 78 -24.07 -41.20 -11.42
CA LEU A 78 -23.19 -41.79 -10.38
C LEU A 78 -22.40 -43.10 -10.67
N PRO A 79 -21.08 -43.04 -10.47
CA PRO A 79 -20.41 -43.83 -9.42
C PRO A 79 -19.70 -42.89 -8.40
N LEU A 80 -19.83 -43.07 -7.08
CA LEU A 80 -19.31 -44.13 -6.20
C LEU A 80 -17.83 -43.99 -5.82
N LEU A 81 -17.58 -43.85 -4.52
CA LEU A 81 -16.29 -44.02 -3.87
C LEU A 81 -15.77 -45.46 -4.05
N ALA A 82 -14.48 -45.61 -4.33
CA ALA A 82 -13.80 -46.90 -4.31
C ALA A 82 -12.81 -46.92 -3.13
N VAL A 83 -13.03 -47.86 -2.20
CA VAL A 83 -12.05 -48.23 -1.16
C VAL A 83 -11.33 -49.49 -1.66
N ASP A 84 -10.00 -49.45 -1.75
CA ASP A 84 -9.19 -50.67 -1.85
C ASP A 84 -8.56 -50.97 -0.48
N ALA A 85 -8.47 -52.25 -0.15
CA ALA A 85 -8.00 -52.75 1.13
C ALA A 85 -6.74 -53.59 0.93
N ARG A 86 -5.57 -52.95 1.09
CA ARG A 86 -4.31 -53.59 1.52
C ARG A 86 -3.34 -52.54 2.05
N GLY A 87 -2.82 -52.77 3.25
CA GLY A 87 -1.92 -51.85 3.93
C GLY A 87 -0.58 -51.71 3.21
N GLY A 88 -0.11 -50.47 3.09
CA GLY A 88 1.14 -50.11 2.42
C GLY A 88 1.13 -48.62 2.10
N GLU A 89 1.61 -47.80 3.04
CA GLU A 89 1.57 -46.35 2.94
C GLU A 89 2.35 -45.85 1.71
N ARG A 90 1.60 -45.43 0.69
CA ARG A 90 2.11 -44.58 -0.39
C ARG A 90 1.71 -43.15 -0.06
N PHE A 91 2.71 -42.29 0.13
CA PHE A 91 2.50 -40.85 0.28
C PHE A 91 1.69 -40.32 -0.91
N ALA A 92 0.43 -39.95 -0.65
CA ALA A 92 -0.38 -39.23 -1.61
C ALA A 92 0.16 -37.80 -1.72
N VAL A 93 1.03 -37.56 -2.71
CA VAL A 93 1.60 -36.23 -2.97
C VAL A 93 0.49 -35.32 -3.50
N THR A 94 -0.18 -34.65 -2.57
CA THR A 94 -1.15 -33.58 -2.80
C THR A 94 -0.57 -32.55 -3.75
N ASN A 95 -1.43 -31.99 -4.59
CA ASN A 95 -1.03 -30.96 -5.55
C ASN A 95 -1.14 -29.59 -4.87
N ASP A 96 -0.26 -29.33 -3.89
CA ASP A 96 -0.13 -28.03 -3.23
C ASP A 96 0.61 -27.05 -4.17
N PRO A 97 -0.06 -26.01 -4.71
CA PRO A 97 0.61 -25.02 -5.55
C PRO A 97 1.71 -24.28 -4.79
N GLN A 98 1.48 -24.01 -3.50
CA GLN A 98 2.31 -23.15 -2.68
C GLN A 98 3.68 -23.74 -2.33
N ASN A 99 4.05 -24.92 -2.83
CA ASN A 99 5.42 -25.43 -2.75
C ASN A 99 6.00 -25.85 -4.12
N THR A 100 5.76 -25.02 -5.14
CA THR A 100 6.25 -25.20 -6.51
C THR A 100 7.29 -24.15 -6.89
N VAL A 101 8.37 -24.55 -7.56
CA VAL A 101 9.24 -23.67 -8.37
C VAL A 101 8.96 -23.93 -9.85
N VAL A 102 8.75 -22.88 -10.64
CA VAL A 102 8.63 -23.00 -12.10
C VAL A 102 10.01 -22.93 -12.72
N VAL A 103 10.32 -23.89 -13.58
CA VAL A 103 11.55 -23.90 -14.40
C VAL A 103 11.17 -23.88 -15.87
N LEU A 104 11.68 -22.90 -16.59
CA LEU A 104 11.42 -22.71 -18.02
C LEU A 104 12.73 -22.85 -18.81
N THR A 105 12.63 -23.47 -19.97
CA THR A 105 13.75 -23.83 -20.84
C THR A 105 13.41 -23.47 -22.29
N ALA A 106 14.39 -23.06 -23.10
CA ALA A 106 14.16 -22.68 -24.49
C ALA A 106 14.23 -23.89 -25.44
N LEU A 107 15.14 -24.83 -25.15
CA LEU A 107 15.51 -25.95 -26.03
C LEU A 107 15.32 -27.32 -25.36
N GLU A 108 15.01 -28.33 -26.17
CA GLU A 108 14.82 -29.73 -25.73
C GLU A 108 16.03 -30.30 -24.98
N THR A 109 17.25 -29.88 -25.33
CA THR A 109 18.50 -30.27 -24.63
C THR A 109 18.55 -29.73 -23.19
N GLU A 110 18.03 -28.52 -22.96
CA GLU A 110 17.98 -27.85 -21.66
C GLU A 110 16.87 -28.46 -20.80
N TYR A 111 15.69 -28.65 -21.40
CA TYR A 111 14.57 -29.38 -20.82
C TYR A 111 15.01 -30.78 -20.36
N THR A 112 15.63 -31.54 -21.26
CA THR A 112 16.17 -32.88 -20.98
C THR A 112 17.20 -32.85 -19.84
N ALA A 113 18.05 -31.82 -19.76
CA ALA A 113 19.03 -31.68 -18.68
C ALA A 113 18.36 -31.45 -17.31
N VAL A 114 17.37 -30.56 -17.21
CA VAL A 114 16.59 -30.35 -15.97
C VAL A 114 15.76 -31.58 -15.63
N ARG A 115 15.10 -32.18 -16.63
CA ARG A 115 14.21 -33.34 -16.49
C ARG A 115 14.91 -34.60 -15.96
N HIS A 116 16.21 -34.75 -16.23
CA HIS A 116 17.05 -35.80 -15.66
C HIS A 116 17.40 -35.59 -14.17
N LEU A 117 17.19 -34.40 -13.62
CA LEU A 117 17.44 -34.08 -12.21
C LEU A 117 16.18 -34.18 -11.34
N LEU A 118 15.02 -34.47 -11.96
CA LEU A 118 13.75 -34.70 -11.27
C LEU A 118 13.45 -36.20 -11.07
N LYS A 119 12.51 -36.47 -10.16
CA LYS A 119 11.91 -37.77 -9.86
C LYS A 119 10.38 -37.62 -9.72
N ASP A 120 9.67 -38.74 -9.70
CA ASP A 120 8.24 -38.81 -9.38
C ASP A 120 7.35 -37.92 -10.29
N VAL A 121 7.78 -37.73 -11.54
CA VAL A 121 7.25 -36.71 -12.46
C VAL A 121 5.90 -37.11 -13.07
N ARG A 122 4.92 -36.20 -13.05
CA ARG A 122 3.59 -36.30 -13.64
C ARG A 122 3.36 -35.22 -14.69
N LEU A 123 2.60 -35.54 -15.74
CA LEU A 123 2.07 -34.54 -16.69
C LEU A 123 0.89 -33.78 -16.07
N GLN A 124 0.92 -32.46 -16.16
CA GLN A 124 -0.11 -31.55 -15.67
C GLN A 124 -0.56 -30.63 -16.82
N PRO A 125 -1.76 -30.85 -17.40
CA PRO A 125 -2.26 -30.04 -18.50
C PRO A 125 -2.86 -28.72 -18.00
N HIS A 126 -2.43 -27.60 -18.59
CA HIS A 126 -3.05 -26.29 -18.43
C HIS A 126 -4.33 -26.20 -19.28
N PRO A 127 -5.41 -25.55 -18.83
CA PRO A 127 -6.66 -25.43 -19.59
C PRO A 127 -6.51 -24.85 -21.01
N ALA A 128 -5.53 -23.97 -21.24
CA ALA A 128 -5.20 -23.42 -22.56
C ALA A 128 -4.17 -24.26 -23.36
N GLY A 129 -4.09 -25.57 -23.11
CA GLY A 129 -3.37 -26.55 -23.94
C GLY A 129 -1.86 -26.71 -23.70
N THR A 130 -1.24 -25.89 -22.86
CA THR A 130 0.17 -26.07 -22.44
C THR A 130 0.30 -27.31 -21.56
N LEU A 131 1.34 -28.13 -21.76
CA LEU A 131 1.67 -29.25 -20.87
C LEU A 131 2.87 -28.89 -20.00
N PHE A 132 2.75 -29.11 -18.70
CA PHE A 132 3.85 -29.02 -17.74
C PHE A 132 4.21 -30.41 -17.22
N GLU A 133 5.49 -30.70 -17.03
CA GLU A 133 5.94 -31.89 -16.29
C GLU A 133 6.34 -31.48 -14.86
N VAL A 134 5.57 -31.96 -13.88
CA VAL A 134 5.68 -31.58 -12.47
C VAL A 134 6.27 -32.74 -11.67
N GLY A 135 7.37 -32.53 -10.96
CA GLY A 135 7.99 -33.57 -10.13
C GLY A 135 8.96 -33.01 -9.10
N ALA A 136 9.47 -33.86 -8.21
CA ALA A 136 10.34 -33.43 -7.12
C ALA A 136 11.83 -33.46 -7.51
N PRO A 137 12.69 -32.56 -6.99
CA PRO A 137 14.14 -32.66 -7.18
C PRO A 137 14.75 -33.95 -6.60
N ARG A 138 15.80 -34.48 -7.22
CA ARG A 138 16.52 -35.67 -6.74
C ARG A 138 17.35 -35.37 -5.50
N GLY A 139 16.76 -35.62 -4.33
CA GLY A 139 17.35 -35.36 -3.01
C GLY A 139 16.71 -34.17 -2.28
N GLY A 140 15.81 -33.44 -2.96
CA GLY A 140 15.01 -32.37 -2.38
C GLY A 140 13.59 -32.80 -2.00
N ILE A 141 12.87 -31.81 -1.47
CA ILE A 141 11.43 -31.84 -1.17
C ILE A 141 10.75 -30.64 -1.86
N GLY A 142 9.42 -30.64 -1.95
CA GLY A 142 8.67 -29.71 -2.80
C GLY A 142 8.63 -30.12 -4.28
N GLN A 143 8.07 -29.26 -5.13
CA GLN A 143 7.79 -29.56 -6.56
C GLN A 143 8.51 -28.59 -7.50
N VAL A 144 8.91 -29.09 -8.66
CA VAL A 144 9.37 -28.30 -9.82
C VAL A 144 8.39 -28.53 -10.96
N ALA A 145 7.81 -27.47 -11.50
CA ALA A 145 7.00 -27.48 -12.70
C ALA A 145 7.87 -27.05 -13.91
N LEU A 146 8.12 -27.99 -14.83
CA LEU A 146 9.04 -27.82 -15.95
C LEU A 146 8.27 -27.72 -17.28
N ALA A 147 8.69 -26.78 -18.14
CA ALA A 147 8.21 -26.68 -19.52
C ALA A 147 9.29 -26.15 -20.50
N VAL A 148 9.08 -26.44 -21.78
CA VAL A 148 9.81 -25.83 -22.91
C VAL A 148 8.99 -24.66 -23.45
N VAL A 149 9.61 -23.51 -23.66
CA VAL A 149 8.94 -22.31 -24.22
C VAL A 149 9.29 -22.00 -25.67
N GLY A 150 10.32 -22.66 -26.22
CA GLY A 150 10.89 -22.33 -27.53
C GLY A 150 11.78 -21.08 -27.48
N ALA A 151 12.42 -20.75 -28.60
CA ALA A 151 13.23 -19.53 -28.70
C ALA A 151 12.37 -18.27 -28.93
N GLY A 152 12.84 -17.12 -28.44
CA GLY A 152 12.20 -15.81 -28.58
C GLY A 152 11.45 -15.35 -27.32
N ASN A 153 11.41 -14.03 -27.08
CA ASN A 153 10.90 -13.48 -25.82
C ASN A 153 9.35 -13.52 -25.75
N SER A 154 8.66 -13.45 -26.89
CA SER A 154 7.19 -13.40 -26.93
C SER A 154 6.54 -14.73 -26.49
N SER A 155 7.08 -15.87 -26.91
CA SER A 155 6.65 -17.21 -26.47
C SER A 155 7.04 -17.45 -25.01
N ALA A 156 8.27 -17.07 -24.63
CA ALA A 156 8.75 -17.16 -23.26
C ALA A 156 7.86 -16.38 -22.27
N ALA A 157 7.50 -15.12 -22.58
CA ALA A 157 6.58 -14.33 -21.78
C ALA A 157 5.19 -14.97 -21.64
N ALA A 158 4.59 -15.40 -22.76
CA ALA A 158 3.24 -15.96 -22.78
C ALA A 158 3.12 -17.32 -22.06
N LEU A 159 4.19 -18.11 -22.04
CA LEU A 159 4.24 -19.40 -21.33
C LEU A 159 4.68 -19.24 -19.86
N ALA A 160 5.52 -18.25 -19.55
CA ALA A 160 5.83 -17.86 -18.17
C ALA A 160 4.59 -17.36 -17.44
N GLU A 161 3.78 -16.51 -18.08
CA GLU A 161 2.50 -16.04 -17.53
C GLU A 161 1.56 -17.21 -17.17
N ARG A 162 1.35 -18.14 -18.12
CA ARG A 162 0.54 -19.34 -17.87
C ARG A 162 1.10 -20.22 -16.74
N ALA A 163 2.41 -20.29 -16.59
CA ALA A 163 3.04 -21.03 -15.50
C ALA A 163 2.82 -20.33 -14.15
N ILE A 164 3.01 -19.02 -14.09
CA ILE A 164 2.78 -18.23 -12.87
C ILE A 164 1.32 -18.35 -12.42
N ALA A 165 0.37 -18.08 -13.33
CA ALA A 165 -1.06 -18.15 -13.06
C ALA A 165 -1.58 -19.56 -12.70
N MET A 166 -0.89 -20.63 -13.13
CA MET A 166 -1.27 -22.01 -12.81
C MET A 166 -0.66 -22.52 -11.48
N PHE A 167 0.51 -22.05 -11.09
CA PHE A 167 1.30 -22.67 -10.01
C PHE A 167 1.53 -21.78 -8.77
N ASP A 168 1.28 -20.46 -8.82
CA ASP A 168 1.61 -19.50 -7.75
C ASP A 168 3.05 -19.70 -7.21
N PRO A 169 4.08 -19.68 -8.08
CA PRO A 169 5.37 -20.29 -7.80
C PRO A 169 6.25 -19.45 -6.86
N LEU A 170 7.05 -20.16 -6.05
CA LEU A 170 8.13 -19.58 -5.23
C LEU A 170 9.10 -18.72 -6.04
N ALA A 171 9.41 -19.16 -7.25
CA ALA A 171 10.28 -18.49 -8.21
C ALA A 171 10.01 -19.02 -9.62
N VAL A 172 10.33 -18.19 -10.61
CA VAL A 172 10.48 -18.57 -12.01
C VAL A 172 11.97 -18.56 -12.34
N LEU A 173 12.55 -19.74 -12.55
CA LEU A 173 13.93 -19.87 -13.02
C LEU A 173 13.93 -20.08 -14.53
N PHE A 174 14.59 -19.22 -15.29
CA PHE A 174 14.86 -19.50 -16.71
C PHE A 174 16.25 -20.11 -16.87
N VAL A 175 16.30 -21.32 -17.44
CA VAL A 175 17.48 -22.19 -17.39
C VAL A 175 17.86 -22.62 -18.80
N GLY A 176 19.13 -22.43 -19.17
CA GLY A 176 19.56 -22.81 -20.51
C GLY A 176 21.02 -22.49 -20.85
N ILE A 177 21.31 -22.41 -22.14
CA ILE A 177 22.61 -22.01 -22.68
C ILE A 177 22.60 -20.55 -23.17
N ALA A 178 23.78 -20.00 -23.38
CA ALA A 178 24.01 -18.66 -23.94
C ALA A 178 25.36 -18.59 -24.68
N GLY A 179 25.51 -17.60 -25.57
CA GLY A 179 26.80 -17.25 -26.17
C GLY A 179 27.57 -16.25 -25.31
N ALA A 180 28.89 -16.41 -25.13
CA ALA A 180 29.71 -15.46 -24.38
C ALA A 180 30.07 -14.22 -25.22
N LEU A 181 29.78 -13.03 -24.66
CA LEU A 181 30.17 -11.75 -25.26
C LEU A 181 31.62 -11.35 -24.94
N HIS A 182 32.18 -11.89 -23.85
CA HIS A 182 33.57 -11.63 -23.41
C HIS A 182 34.43 -12.90 -23.43
N ASP A 183 35.75 -12.71 -23.57
CA ASP A 183 36.70 -13.82 -23.66
C ASP A 183 37.02 -14.49 -22.31
N ASP A 184 36.78 -13.82 -21.16
CA ASP A 184 37.02 -14.33 -19.80
C ASP A 184 36.08 -15.47 -19.36
N LEU A 185 35.10 -15.80 -20.20
CA LEU A 185 34.02 -16.76 -19.91
C LEU A 185 34.22 -18.02 -20.74
N ASP A 186 34.82 -19.05 -20.15
CA ASP A 186 35.07 -20.32 -20.84
C ASP A 186 33.81 -21.16 -21.01
N ILE A 187 33.82 -22.06 -21.99
CA ILE A 187 32.66 -22.90 -22.31
C ILE A 187 32.35 -23.81 -21.12
N GLY A 188 31.09 -23.89 -20.75
CA GLY A 188 30.62 -24.55 -19.52
C GLY A 188 30.63 -23.64 -18.27
N THR A 189 31.15 -22.41 -18.34
CA THR A 189 30.98 -21.39 -17.29
C THR A 189 29.50 -21.07 -17.13
N ILE A 190 29.02 -20.97 -15.90
CA ILE A 190 27.64 -20.55 -15.59
C ILE A 190 27.63 -19.03 -15.37
N VAL A 191 26.75 -18.34 -16.09
CA VAL A 191 26.42 -16.94 -15.88
C VAL A 191 25.04 -16.88 -15.23
N VAL A 192 25.02 -16.51 -13.95
CA VAL A 192 23.80 -16.08 -13.28
C VAL A 192 23.60 -14.61 -13.62
N ALA A 193 22.47 -14.28 -14.24
CA ALA A 193 22.15 -12.89 -14.55
C ALA A 193 21.97 -12.10 -13.26
N THR A 194 22.74 -11.03 -13.06
CA THR A 194 22.45 -10.00 -12.05
C THR A 194 21.43 -8.98 -12.57
N LYS A 195 21.34 -8.87 -13.90
CA LYS A 195 20.39 -8.06 -14.66
C LYS A 195 20.20 -8.67 -16.05
N VAL A 196 19.01 -8.56 -16.62
CA VAL A 196 18.70 -8.87 -18.02
C VAL A 196 18.43 -7.58 -18.77
N TYR A 197 19.10 -7.34 -19.89
CA TYR A 197 18.86 -6.21 -20.79
C TYR A 197 18.03 -6.64 -22.01
N GLY A 198 16.89 -6.00 -22.24
CA GLY A 198 16.12 -6.11 -23.48
C GLY A 198 16.76 -5.24 -24.58
N TYR A 199 17.83 -5.74 -25.20
CA TYR A 199 18.78 -4.90 -25.96
C TYR A 199 18.23 -4.26 -27.25
N HIS A 200 17.05 -4.66 -27.70
CA HIS A 200 16.36 -4.14 -28.89
C HIS A 200 15.66 -2.78 -28.67
N GLY A 201 15.48 -2.35 -27.42
CA GLY A 201 14.89 -1.03 -27.14
C GLY A 201 15.82 0.10 -27.59
N GLY A 202 15.31 1.05 -28.38
CA GLY A 202 16.08 2.19 -28.89
C GLY A 202 15.42 2.91 -30.06
N THR A 203 16.18 3.81 -30.69
CA THR A 203 15.79 4.55 -31.89
C THR A 203 16.91 4.46 -32.92
N ASP A 204 16.63 3.90 -34.10
CA ASP A 204 17.58 3.85 -35.21
C ASP A 204 17.50 5.13 -36.06
N SER A 205 18.63 5.58 -36.61
CA SER A 205 18.74 6.88 -37.28
C SER A 205 20.02 7.00 -38.13
N ASP A 206 20.12 8.06 -38.93
CA ASP A 206 21.35 8.40 -39.68
C ASP A 206 22.58 8.64 -38.76
N ALA A 207 22.36 8.87 -37.46
CA ALA A 207 23.42 8.97 -36.44
C ALA A 207 23.72 7.63 -35.73
N GLY A 208 23.08 6.54 -36.15
CA GLY A 208 23.15 5.22 -35.54
C GLY A 208 22.02 4.92 -34.54
N PHE A 209 22.11 3.74 -33.91
CA PHE A 209 21.12 3.25 -32.96
C PHE A 209 21.32 3.84 -31.56
N ALA A 210 20.42 4.74 -31.16
CA ALA A 210 20.35 5.30 -29.80
C ALA A 210 19.62 4.33 -28.87
N ALA A 211 20.36 3.56 -28.08
CA ALA A 211 19.81 2.53 -27.19
C ALA A 211 18.89 3.12 -26.08
N ARG A 212 17.77 2.45 -25.84
CA ARG A 212 16.79 2.70 -24.78
C ARG A 212 16.26 1.35 -24.24
N PRO A 213 17.10 0.55 -23.56
CA PRO A 213 16.70 -0.77 -23.07
C PRO A 213 15.62 -0.71 -22.00
N GLU A 214 14.70 -1.67 -22.04
CA GLU A 214 14.11 -2.19 -20.81
C GLU A 214 15.15 -3.07 -20.10
N SER A 215 15.19 -3.05 -18.77
CA SER A 215 16.10 -3.93 -18.01
C SER A 215 15.49 -4.39 -16.69
N TRP A 216 15.71 -5.66 -16.36
CA TRP A 216 15.19 -6.29 -15.15
C TRP A 216 16.37 -6.76 -14.31
N ASN A 217 16.50 -6.24 -13.08
CA ASN A 217 17.46 -6.78 -12.11
C ASN A 217 17.00 -8.18 -11.66
N ALA A 218 17.94 -9.01 -11.21
CA ALA A 218 17.61 -10.27 -10.55
C ALA A 218 16.85 -10.03 -9.24
N ASP A 219 16.03 -11.00 -8.83
CA ASP A 219 15.52 -11.04 -7.46
C ASP A 219 16.70 -11.14 -6.47
N HIS A 220 16.71 -10.27 -5.46
CA HIS A 220 17.86 -10.16 -4.54
C HIS A 220 18.05 -11.44 -3.70
N ALA A 221 16.96 -12.07 -3.24
CA ALA A 221 17.05 -13.28 -2.44
C ALA A 221 17.51 -14.47 -3.28
N LEU A 222 17.03 -14.59 -4.52
CA LEU A 222 17.50 -15.61 -5.46
C LEU A 222 18.97 -15.41 -5.86
N GLU A 223 19.40 -14.16 -6.06
CA GLU A 223 20.81 -13.85 -6.36
C GLU A 223 21.71 -14.18 -5.16
N GLN A 224 21.35 -13.80 -3.93
CA GLN A 224 22.13 -14.16 -2.73
C GLN A 224 22.17 -15.68 -2.51
N LEU A 225 21.04 -16.38 -2.70
CA LEU A 225 20.98 -17.83 -2.61
C LEU A 225 21.93 -18.49 -3.62
N ALA A 226 21.89 -18.06 -4.88
CA ALA A 226 22.83 -18.50 -5.90
C ALA A 226 24.29 -18.17 -5.55
N ARG A 227 24.58 -16.99 -4.99
CA ARG A 227 25.93 -16.62 -4.51
C ARG A 227 26.43 -17.52 -3.39
N VAL A 228 25.57 -17.89 -2.43
CA VAL A 228 25.89 -18.86 -1.38
C VAL A 228 26.18 -20.24 -1.97
N ILE A 229 25.29 -20.75 -2.82
CA ILE A 229 25.44 -22.06 -3.49
C ILE A 229 26.74 -22.13 -4.29
N SER A 230 27.07 -21.08 -5.06
CA SER A 230 28.27 -21.02 -5.91
C SER A 230 29.61 -21.15 -5.17
N ARG A 231 29.60 -20.97 -3.83
CA ARG A 231 30.77 -21.08 -2.96
C ARG A 231 30.89 -22.45 -2.27
N GLY A 232 29.85 -23.29 -2.34
CA GLY A 232 29.77 -24.59 -1.65
C GLY A 232 29.91 -25.80 -2.58
N GLU A 233 29.72 -27.00 -2.02
CA GLU A 233 29.66 -28.25 -2.78
C GLU A 233 28.26 -28.48 -3.36
N TRP A 234 28.03 -28.00 -4.58
CA TRP A 234 26.76 -28.16 -5.31
C TRP A 234 26.89 -29.05 -6.57
N PHE A 235 28.09 -29.15 -7.15
CA PHE A 235 28.33 -29.89 -8.38
C PHE A 235 29.01 -31.24 -8.08
N ARG A 236 28.47 -32.33 -8.66
CA ARG A 236 29.15 -33.61 -8.73
C ARG A 236 29.43 -33.92 -10.20
N PRO A 237 30.70 -33.94 -10.65
CA PRO A 237 31.00 -34.17 -12.05
C PRO A 237 30.49 -35.53 -12.52
N ALA A 238 29.99 -35.57 -13.75
CA ALA A 238 29.87 -36.81 -14.51
C ALA A 238 31.25 -37.47 -14.65
N LYS A 239 31.29 -38.79 -14.94
CA LYS A 239 32.50 -39.63 -14.84
C LYS A 239 33.73 -39.14 -15.61
N ASP A 240 33.54 -38.26 -16.59
CA ASP A 240 34.56 -37.78 -17.52
C ASP A 240 34.86 -36.27 -17.38
N ALA A 241 34.25 -35.58 -16.40
CA ALA A 241 34.47 -34.14 -16.12
C ALA A 241 35.44 -33.93 -14.94
N THR A 242 36.42 -33.04 -15.10
CA THR A 242 37.59 -32.94 -14.19
C THR A 242 37.56 -31.78 -13.19
N ALA A 243 36.59 -30.87 -13.27
CA ALA A 243 36.45 -29.74 -12.35
C ALA A 243 35.00 -29.27 -12.23
N THR A 244 34.66 -28.61 -11.11
CA THR A 244 33.43 -27.84 -10.94
C THR A 244 33.43 -26.64 -11.91
N PRO A 245 32.36 -26.40 -12.67
CA PRO A 245 32.31 -25.27 -13.60
C PRO A 245 32.34 -23.93 -12.84
N ALA A 246 33.01 -22.95 -13.43
CA ALA A 246 33.07 -21.60 -12.87
C ALA A 246 31.68 -20.95 -12.89
N VAL A 247 31.30 -20.29 -11.79
CA VAL A 247 30.10 -19.44 -11.74
C VAL A 247 30.51 -17.97 -11.81
N ARG A 248 29.72 -17.16 -12.52
CA ARG A 248 29.89 -15.72 -12.69
C ARG A 248 28.54 -15.02 -12.50
N PHE A 249 28.58 -13.86 -11.87
CA PHE A 249 27.40 -13.01 -11.62
C PHE A 249 27.61 -11.71 -12.39
N ARG A 250 27.02 -11.64 -13.58
CA ARG A 250 27.15 -10.52 -14.54
C ARG A 250 25.84 -10.39 -15.33
N PRO A 251 25.53 -9.22 -15.92
CA PRO A 251 24.33 -9.06 -16.73
C PRO A 251 24.30 -9.96 -17.99
N ILE A 252 23.10 -10.19 -18.52
CA ILE A 252 22.85 -10.93 -19.77
C ILE A 252 22.03 -10.06 -20.73
N ALA A 253 22.34 -10.11 -22.01
CA ALA A 253 21.58 -9.45 -23.07
C ALA A 253 20.57 -10.43 -23.69
N ALA A 254 19.28 -10.08 -23.70
CA ALA A 254 18.20 -10.91 -24.24
C ALA A 254 17.42 -10.20 -25.36
N GLY A 255 17.10 -10.91 -26.44
CA GLY A 255 16.42 -10.36 -27.61
C GLY A 255 16.32 -11.33 -28.79
N GLU A 256 15.60 -10.98 -29.85
CA GLU A 256 15.20 -11.91 -30.93
C GLU A 256 16.31 -12.36 -31.91
N VAL A 257 17.60 -12.18 -31.62
CA VAL A 257 18.70 -12.45 -32.57
C VAL A 257 19.76 -13.39 -32.02
N VAL A 258 20.03 -14.49 -32.74
CA VAL A 258 21.19 -15.37 -32.50
C VAL A 258 22.48 -14.66 -32.94
N LEU A 259 23.27 -14.17 -31.99
CA LEU A 259 24.58 -13.60 -32.30
C LEU A 259 25.63 -14.71 -32.49
N ASN A 260 26.11 -14.88 -33.72
CA ASN A 260 27.20 -15.80 -34.07
C ASN A 260 28.29 -15.10 -34.93
N SER A 261 28.67 -13.88 -34.55
CA SER A 261 29.83 -13.15 -35.09
C SER A 261 30.08 -11.88 -34.29
N ARG A 262 31.34 -11.65 -33.90
CA ARG A 262 31.78 -10.46 -33.14
C ARG A 262 31.96 -9.18 -33.97
N LYS A 263 31.69 -9.24 -35.28
CA LYS A 263 31.90 -8.15 -36.25
C LYS A 263 30.61 -7.66 -36.93
N THR A 264 29.44 -8.04 -36.40
CA THR A 264 28.15 -7.49 -36.86
C THR A 264 27.88 -6.13 -36.21
N PRO A 265 27.02 -5.29 -36.80
CA PRO A 265 26.53 -4.07 -36.15
C PRO A 265 25.94 -4.36 -34.77
N LEU A 266 25.24 -5.49 -34.58
CA LEU A 266 24.72 -5.90 -33.27
C LEU A 266 25.84 -6.22 -32.25
N ALA A 267 26.92 -6.90 -32.66
CA ALA A 267 28.06 -7.12 -31.76
C ALA A 267 28.80 -5.83 -31.37
N GLU A 268 28.72 -4.80 -32.22
CA GLU A 268 29.24 -3.47 -31.93
C GLU A 268 28.30 -2.67 -31.02
N GLN A 269 26.99 -2.64 -31.32
CA GLN A 269 25.94 -2.07 -30.47
C GLN A 269 25.97 -2.65 -29.06
N LEU A 270 26.14 -3.97 -28.90
CA LEU A 270 26.27 -4.64 -27.61
C LEU A 270 27.54 -4.20 -26.87
N ARG A 271 28.67 -4.10 -27.57
CA ARG A 271 29.94 -3.64 -26.98
C ARG A 271 29.93 -2.16 -26.58
N GLN A 272 29.20 -1.32 -27.32
CA GLN A 272 29.14 0.14 -27.08
C GLN A 272 28.10 0.52 -26.00
N ASN A 273 26.93 -0.13 -25.99
CA ASN A 273 25.81 0.26 -25.13
C ASN A 273 25.56 -0.69 -23.94
N TYR A 274 26.19 -1.89 -23.94
CA TYR A 274 25.93 -2.97 -22.99
C TYR A 274 27.22 -3.70 -22.58
N GLU A 275 28.35 -2.97 -22.43
CA GLU A 275 29.70 -3.53 -22.18
C GLU A 275 29.80 -4.39 -20.90
N ASP A 276 28.88 -4.24 -19.95
CA ASP A 276 28.81 -5.06 -18.74
C ASP A 276 28.26 -6.47 -18.99
N ALA A 277 27.47 -6.67 -20.05
CA ALA A 277 26.77 -7.92 -20.37
C ALA A 277 27.74 -9.06 -20.73
N ALA A 278 27.76 -10.10 -19.89
CA ALA A 278 28.60 -11.27 -20.04
C ALA A 278 28.21 -12.17 -21.22
N ALA A 279 26.92 -12.34 -21.45
CA ALA A 279 26.38 -13.35 -22.35
C ALA A 279 25.14 -12.85 -23.10
N ILE A 280 24.77 -13.56 -24.17
CA ILE A 280 23.59 -13.29 -25.01
C ILE A 280 22.74 -14.54 -25.25
N GLU A 281 21.42 -14.36 -25.20
CA GLU A 281 20.38 -15.36 -25.48
C GLU A 281 19.07 -14.67 -25.94
N MET A 282 17.96 -15.41 -26.05
CA MET A 282 16.74 -14.93 -26.74
C MET A 282 15.43 -15.03 -25.94
N GLU A 283 15.44 -15.33 -24.64
CA GLU A 283 14.20 -15.65 -23.88
C GLU A 283 14.08 -14.99 -22.50
N SER A 284 15.19 -14.56 -21.89
CA SER A 284 15.14 -14.13 -20.48
C SER A 284 14.46 -12.77 -20.31
N ALA A 285 14.44 -11.88 -21.31
CA ALA A 285 13.74 -10.59 -21.21
C ALA A 285 12.22 -10.79 -21.19
N GLY A 286 11.70 -11.68 -22.04
CA GLY A 286 10.27 -12.03 -22.05
C GLY A 286 9.83 -12.67 -20.73
N THR A 287 10.63 -13.62 -20.24
CA THR A 287 10.34 -14.26 -18.94
C THR A 287 10.45 -13.27 -17.77
N ALA A 288 11.49 -12.42 -17.75
CA ALA A 288 11.65 -11.38 -16.73
C ALA A 288 10.48 -10.39 -16.75
N LYS A 289 9.98 -10.00 -17.94
CA LYS A 289 8.85 -9.10 -18.09
C LYS A 289 7.54 -9.71 -17.56
N ALA A 290 7.26 -10.97 -17.89
CA ALA A 290 6.09 -11.69 -17.38
C ALA A 290 6.15 -11.90 -15.84
N ALA A 291 7.33 -12.28 -15.31
CA ALA A 291 7.54 -12.44 -13.88
C ALA A 291 7.45 -11.09 -13.13
N HIS A 292 7.97 -10.00 -13.71
CA HIS A 292 7.90 -8.65 -13.17
C HIS A 292 6.44 -8.15 -13.07
N PHE A 293 5.65 -8.30 -14.13
CA PHE A 293 4.23 -7.92 -14.11
C PHE A 293 3.44 -8.67 -13.03
N ASN A 294 3.75 -9.95 -12.80
CA ASN A 294 3.11 -10.78 -11.78
C ASN A 294 3.83 -10.81 -10.43
N ARG A 295 4.83 -9.94 -10.22
CA ARG A 295 5.62 -9.81 -8.98
C ARG A 295 6.24 -11.14 -8.49
N SER A 296 6.48 -12.08 -9.40
CA SER A 296 7.08 -13.38 -9.11
C SER A 296 8.60 -13.29 -9.06
N PRO A 297 9.29 -13.84 -8.03
CA PRO A 297 10.75 -13.86 -7.98
C PRO A 297 11.37 -14.52 -9.21
N PHE A 298 12.35 -13.87 -9.84
CA PHE A 298 12.92 -14.29 -11.12
C PHE A 298 14.44 -14.36 -11.08
N LEU A 299 15.00 -15.41 -11.69
CA LEU A 299 16.45 -15.53 -11.93
C LEU A 299 16.73 -16.27 -13.25
N ALA A 300 17.55 -15.68 -14.11
CA ALA A 300 18.07 -16.34 -15.30
C ALA A 300 19.43 -17.00 -15.00
N ILE A 301 19.52 -18.31 -15.26
CA ILE A 301 20.72 -19.13 -15.04
C ILE A 301 21.11 -19.74 -16.39
N ARG A 302 22.16 -19.18 -17.01
CA ARG A 302 22.65 -19.63 -18.31
C ARG A 302 24.04 -20.27 -18.17
N SER A 303 24.41 -21.15 -19.08
CA SER A 303 25.81 -21.60 -19.24
C SER A 303 26.32 -21.33 -20.65
N ILE A 304 27.59 -20.92 -20.74
CA ILE A 304 28.25 -20.61 -22.00
C ILE A 304 28.39 -21.88 -22.85
N SER A 305 27.70 -21.93 -23.99
CA SER A 305 27.85 -23.00 -25.00
C SER A 305 28.89 -22.69 -26.06
N ASP A 306 29.01 -21.41 -26.43
CA ASP A 306 29.88 -20.91 -27.51
C ASP A 306 30.36 -19.47 -27.22
N LYS A 307 31.32 -18.96 -28.00
CA LYS A 307 31.95 -17.63 -27.80
C LYS A 307 31.34 -16.51 -28.69
N ALA A 308 30.14 -16.73 -29.24
CA ALA A 308 29.39 -15.82 -30.13
C ALA A 308 30.18 -15.27 -31.34
N ASP A 309 31.19 -16.02 -31.83
CA ASP A 309 32.24 -15.52 -32.72
C ASP A 309 32.20 -16.06 -34.16
N GLY A 310 31.29 -16.99 -34.45
CA GLY A 310 31.19 -17.69 -35.74
C GLY A 310 31.44 -19.20 -35.64
N ARG A 311 32.14 -19.68 -34.59
CA ARG A 311 32.61 -21.07 -34.48
C ARG A 311 31.67 -22.02 -33.73
N LYS A 312 30.40 -21.64 -33.55
CA LYS A 312 29.39 -22.44 -32.82
C LYS A 312 29.29 -23.91 -33.31
N TYR A 313 29.38 -24.13 -34.63
CA TYR A 313 29.33 -25.47 -35.21
C TYR A 313 30.54 -26.35 -34.86
N ASP A 314 31.72 -25.76 -34.57
CA ASP A 314 32.91 -26.50 -34.13
C ASP A 314 32.74 -27.02 -32.69
N THR A 315 32.02 -26.27 -31.84
CA THR A 315 31.75 -26.62 -30.44
C THR A 315 30.58 -27.60 -30.29
N ASP A 316 29.61 -27.56 -31.19
CA ASP A 316 28.43 -28.42 -31.16
C ASP A 316 28.79 -29.90 -31.43
N GLY A 317 29.71 -30.14 -32.37
CA GLY A 317 30.24 -31.49 -32.68
C GLY A 317 31.03 -32.16 -31.54
N LEU A 318 31.39 -31.39 -30.49
CA LEU A 318 32.06 -31.88 -29.29
C LEU A 318 31.08 -32.12 -28.11
N GLY A 319 29.76 -31.92 -28.32
CA GLY A 319 28.75 -32.11 -27.29
C GLY A 319 28.70 -30.98 -26.24
N MET A 320 29.42 -29.86 -26.45
CA MET A 320 29.57 -28.81 -25.45
C MET A 320 28.26 -28.13 -25.06
N GLN A 321 27.26 -28.06 -25.95
CA GLN A 321 25.90 -27.62 -25.59
C GLN A 321 25.28 -28.50 -24.50
N SER A 322 25.47 -29.83 -24.56
CA SER A 322 24.94 -30.74 -23.55
C SER A 322 25.66 -30.58 -22.21
N VAL A 323 26.96 -30.28 -22.22
CA VAL A 323 27.74 -29.96 -21.02
C VAL A 323 27.25 -28.65 -20.41
N ALA A 324 27.08 -27.60 -21.20
CA ALA A 324 26.57 -26.31 -20.75
C ALA A 324 25.14 -26.42 -20.19
N ALA A 325 24.23 -27.09 -20.92
CA ALA A 325 22.87 -27.35 -20.46
C ALA A 325 22.85 -28.15 -19.14
N HIS A 326 23.70 -29.18 -19.01
CA HIS A 326 23.83 -29.95 -17.76
C HIS A 326 24.37 -29.10 -16.59
N ASN A 327 25.36 -28.23 -16.84
CA ASN A 327 25.89 -27.32 -15.83
C ASN A 327 24.82 -26.34 -15.34
N ALA A 328 24.13 -25.65 -16.27
CA ALA A 328 23.05 -24.73 -15.96
C ALA A 328 21.90 -25.41 -15.20
N ALA A 329 21.45 -26.57 -15.68
CA ALA A 329 20.40 -27.36 -15.05
C ALA A 329 20.79 -27.83 -13.64
N THR A 330 22.02 -28.30 -13.44
CA THR A 330 22.50 -28.77 -12.12
C THR A 330 22.54 -27.63 -11.10
N PHE A 331 23.03 -26.45 -11.51
CA PHE A 331 23.04 -25.27 -10.64
C PHE A 331 21.61 -24.77 -10.35
N ALA A 332 20.76 -24.68 -11.36
CA ALA A 332 19.38 -24.20 -11.21
C ALA A 332 18.51 -25.14 -10.37
N VAL A 333 18.69 -26.47 -10.48
CA VAL A 333 17.97 -27.43 -9.65
C VAL A 333 18.51 -27.45 -8.22
N GLU A 334 19.78 -27.15 -7.96
CA GLU A 334 20.25 -26.89 -6.59
C GLU A 334 19.64 -25.59 -6.03
N VAL A 335 19.57 -24.50 -6.82
CA VAL A 335 18.88 -23.26 -6.41
C VAL A 335 17.41 -23.54 -6.07
N ALA A 336 16.67 -24.25 -6.94
CA ALA A 336 15.30 -24.67 -6.68
C ALA A 336 15.20 -25.58 -5.44
N THR A 337 16.09 -26.55 -5.29
CA THR A 337 16.12 -27.48 -4.15
C THR A 337 16.35 -26.74 -2.84
N ARG A 338 17.27 -25.77 -2.79
CA ARG A 338 17.53 -24.95 -1.60
C ARG A 338 16.38 -23.99 -1.30
N LEU A 339 15.73 -23.43 -2.32
CA LEU A 339 14.57 -22.55 -2.15
C LEU A 339 13.35 -23.32 -1.61
N LEU A 340 13.07 -24.51 -2.15
CA LEU A 340 12.02 -25.41 -1.65
C LEU A 340 12.36 -25.94 -0.25
N ALA A 341 13.61 -26.35 -0.01
CA ALA A 341 14.08 -26.78 1.30
C ALA A 341 13.95 -25.66 2.36
N ALA A 342 14.35 -24.43 2.01
CA ALA A 342 14.16 -23.26 2.86
C ALA A 342 12.67 -22.98 3.13
N LYS A 343 11.75 -23.22 2.18
CA LYS A 343 10.31 -23.10 2.47
C LYS A 343 9.85 -24.18 3.46
N SER A 344 10.29 -25.42 3.33
CA SER A 344 9.94 -26.48 4.29
C SER A 344 10.56 -26.29 5.68
N ASP A 345 11.80 -25.81 5.78
CA ASP A 345 12.41 -25.43 7.06
C ASP A 345 11.78 -24.15 7.64
N SER A 346 11.22 -23.26 6.79
CA SER A 346 10.41 -22.10 7.22
C SER A 346 9.06 -22.46 7.87
N THR A 347 8.81 -23.74 8.12
CA THR A 347 7.88 -24.17 9.18
C THR A 347 8.33 -23.72 10.58
N ARG A 348 9.56 -23.20 10.72
CA ARG A 348 9.94 -22.20 11.74
C ARG A 348 10.22 -20.84 11.07
N PRO A 349 9.56 -19.75 11.47
CA PRO A 349 9.69 -18.47 10.79
C PRO A 349 10.92 -17.67 11.27
N ASP A 350 11.70 -17.17 10.30
CA ASP A 350 12.37 -15.87 10.34
C ASP A 350 12.55 -15.39 8.88
N ARG A 351 12.75 -14.08 8.65
CA ARG A 351 12.76 -13.44 7.32
C ARG A 351 13.75 -12.28 7.26
N ASP A 352 14.30 -12.05 6.06
CA ASP A 352 14.56 -10.74 5.38
C ASP A 352 15.72 -10.85 4.34
N ILE A 353 15.88 -9.97 3.33
CA ILE A 353 15.14 -8.78 2.84
C ILE A 353 15.31 -8.70 1.30
N ALA A 354 14.47 -8.07 0.46
CA ALA A 354 13.20 -7.37 0.64
C ALA A 354 12.29 -7.60 -0.61
N ALA A 355 10.99 -7.31 -0.49
CA ALA A 355 10.08 -7.07 -1.62
C ALA A 355 9.03 -6.03 -1.20
N VAL A 356 8.53 -5.20 -2.13
CA VAL A 356 7.46 -4.23 -1.81
C VAL A 356 6.20 -4.99 -1.39
N SER A 357 5.74 -4.72 -0.16
CA SER A 357 4.78 -5.57 0.53
C SER A 357 3.45 -5.71 -0.21
N THR A 358 3.05 -6.96 -0.46
CA THR A 358 1.65 -7.36 -0.70
C THR A 358 0.99 -7.93 0.56
N ALA A 359 1.68 -7.92 1.71
CA ALA A 359 1.00 -8.04 2.99
C ALA A 359 0.25 -6.74 3.29
N GLU A 360 -0.83 -6.85 4.04
CA GLU A 360 -1.53 -5.69 4.57
C GLU A 360 -0.56 -4.89 5.48
N PRO A 361 -0.56 -3.54 5.44
CA PRO A 361 0.37 -2.68 6.20
C PRO A 361 0.04 -2.62 7.70
N PHE A 362 -0.68 -3.64 8.18
CA PHE A 362 -1.14 -3.82 9.53
C PHE A 362 -1.20 -5.31 9.86
N LEU A 363 -0.98 -5.65 11.13
CA LEU A 363 -1.16 -7.00 11.66
C LEU A 363 -2.46 -7.07 12.46
N LEU A 364 -3.22 -8.14 12.27
CA LEU A 364 -4.27 -8.57 13.19
C LEU A 364 -3.72 -9.66 14.12
N GLU A 365 -3.68 -9.35 15.42
CA GLU A 365 -3.20 -10.24 16.49
C GLU A 365 -4.34 -10.57 17.47
N PRO A 366 -4.32 -11.71 18.18
CA PRO A 366 -5.27 -11.96 19.27
C PRO A 366 -5.17 -10.86 20.34
N PHE A 367 -6.30 -10.26 20.73
CA PHE A 367 -6.27 -9.24 21.77
C PHE A 367 -5.88 -9.88 23.12
N PRO A 368 -4.95 -9.31 23.91
CA PRO A 368 -4.58 -9.87 25.20
C PRO A 368 -5.75 -9.72 26.19
N LEU A 369 -6.56 -10.77 26.34
CA LEU A 369 -7.74 -10.76 27.22
C LEU A 369 -7.36 -10.89 28.69
N ASP A 370 -6.37 -11.70 29.02
CA ASP A 370 -5.86 -11.88 30.39
C ASP A 370 -5.24 -10.58 30.95
N ALA A 371 -5.16 -10.49 32.28
CA ALA A 371 -4.29 -9.50 32.91
C ALA A 371 -2.84 -10.00 32.85
N PRO A 372 -1.85 -9.17 32.48
CA PRO A 372 -0.45 -9.58 32.52
C PRO A 372 -0.04 -9.91 33.97
N GLU A 373 0.97 -10.79 34.15
CA GLU A 373 1.49 -11.09 35.50
C GLU A 373 1.90 -9.79 36.20
N THR A 374 1.26 -9.48 37.32
CA THR A 374 1.61 -8.30 38.11
C THR A 374 2.94 -8.52 38.81
N PRO A 375 3.89 -7.56 38.77
CA PRO A 375 5.16 -7.64 39.47
C PRO A 375 4.97 -8.07 40.94
N ARG A 376 5.81 -9.00 41.38
CA ARG A 376 5.74 -9.60 42.71
C ARG A 376 6.43 -8.67 43.70
N SER A 377 5.97 -8.69 44.95
CA SER A 377 6.56 -7.90 46.03
C SER A 377 8.01 -8.34 46.30
N GLY A 378 8.97 -7.64 45.71
CA GLY A 378 10.40 -7.96 45.75
C GLY A 378 11.11 -7.82 44.41
N ASP A 379 10.38 -7.73 43.30
CA ASP A 379 10.97 -7.53 41.98
C ASP A 379 11.50 -6.09 41.81
N ASP A 380 12.73 -5.94 41.28
CA ASP A 380 13.34 -4.65 40.90
C ASP A 380 12.63 -4.07 39.66
N VAL A 381 11.42 -3.55 39.81
CA VAL A 381 10.61 -2.98 38.72
C VAL A 381 10.32 -1.50 38.99
N SER A 382 10.52 -0.66 37.96
CA SER A 382 10.28 0.79 38.07
C SER A 382 8.80 1.16 38.25
N LEU A 383 8.54 2.26 38.94
CA LEU A 383 7.18 2.69 39.33
C LEU A 383 6.32 3.10 38.13
N SER A 384 6.91 3.63 37.06
CA SER A 384 6.21 3.94 35.80
C SER A 384 5.48 2.72 35.21
N VAL A 385 6.03 1.51 35.35
CA VAL A 385 5.42 0.26 34.87
C VAL A 385 4.04 0.03 35.50
N LEU A 386 3.88 0.36 36.78
CA LEU A 386 2.61 0.21 37.52
C LEU A 386 1.51 1.19 37.05
N LEU A 387 1.89 2.23 36.31
CA LEU A 387 0.97 3.23 35.74
C LEU A 387 0.56 2.92 34.29
N ARG A 388 1.19 1.95 33.62
CA ARG A 388 0.89 1.60 32.22
C ARG A 388 -0.54 1.11 32.07
N GLY A 389 -1.26 1.63 31.07
CA GLY A 389 -2.64 1.23 30.77
C GLY A 389 -2.78 -0.26 30.43
N ALA A 390 -1.77 -0.83 29.75
CA ALA A 390 -1.68 -2.24 29.40
C ALA A 390 -1.48 -3.15 30.64
N ALA A 391 -0.79 -2.67 31.69
CA ALA A 391 -0.51 -3.44 32.89
C ALA A 391 -1.75 -3.71 33.78
N ARG A 392 -2.86 -2.98 33.55
CA ARG A 392 -4.19 -3.19 34.18
C ARG A 392 -4.22 -3.23 35.72
N VAL A 393 -3.14 -2.80 36.39
CA VAL A 393 -2.87 -2.95 37.83
C VAL A 393 -4.06 -2.59 38.72
N VAL A 394 -4.62 -1.38 38.55
CA VAL A 394 -5.78 -0.88 39.29
C VAL A 394 -7.07 -1.46 38.67
N PRO A 395 -8.00 -2.03 39.47
CA PRO A 395 -9.29 -2.53 38.99
C PRO A 395 -10.06 -1.53 38.13
N PHE A 396 -10.85 -2.02 37.18
CA PHE A 396 -11.67 -1.14 36.34
C PHE A 396 -12.90 -0.65 37.12
N ILE A 397 -13.07 0.67 37.22
CA ILE A 397 -14.10 1.33 38.01
C ILE A 397 -14.73 2.43 37.16
N GLY A 398 -16.06 2.62 37.28
CA GLY A 398 -16.80 3.65 36.55
C GLY A 398 -17.06 3.31 35.07
N ARG A 399 -17.20 4.36 34.25
CA ARG A 399 -17.54 4.28 32.80
C ARG A 399 -18.79 3.45 32.47
N THR A 400 -19.77 3.37 33.37
CA THR A 400 -20.97 2.53 33.22
C THR A 400 -21.82 2.94 32.02
N THR A 401 -21.93 4.26 31.75
CA THR A 401 -22.66 4.82 30.62
C THR A 401 -21.98 4.47 29.30
N GLU A 402 -20.65 4.64 29.22
CA GLU A 402 -19.86 4.36 28.04
C GLU A 402 -19.78 2.86 27.74
N ARG A 403 -19.63 1.99 28.76
CA ARG A 403 -19.73 0.53 28.60
C ARG A 403 -21.11 0.09 28.13
N SER A 404 -22.18 0.68 28.65
CA SER A 404 -23.55 0.40 28.19
C SER A 404 -23.73 0.80 26.72
N ARG A 405 -23.20 1.97 26.32
CA ARG A 405 -23.26 2.45 24.92
C ARG A 405 -22.41 1.61 23.97
N LEU A 406 -21.23 1.15 24.40
CA LEU A 406 -20.38 0.23 23.62
C LEU A 406 -21.03 -1.15 23.46
N SER A 407 -21.68 -1.67 24.51
CA SER A 407 -22.43 -2.94 24.44
C SER A 407 -23.61 -2.82 23.48
N ALA A 408 -24.42 -1.76 23.58
CA ALA A 408 -25.53 -1.50 22.66
C ALA A 408 -25.06 -1.32 21.20
N TRP A 409 -23.85 -0.79 20.97
CA TRP A 409 -23.24 -0.69 19.64
C TRP A 409 -22.70 -2.04 19.12
N ARG A 410 -22.14 -2.89 19.98
CA ARG A 410 -21.79 -4.28 19.60
C ARG A 410 -23.03 -5.02 19.12
N ASP A 411 -24.12 -4.91 19.89
CA ASP A 411 -25.33 -5.72 19.73
C ASP A 411 -26.29 -5.23 18.62
N THR A 412 -25.91 -4.24 17.80
CA THR A 412 -26.75 -3.79 16.66
C THR A 412 -26.88 -4.87 15.56
N SER A 413 -27.88 -4.70 14.69
CA SER A 413 -28.11 -5.58 13.55
C SER A 413 -26.99 -5.57 12.48
N ASP A 414 -26.21 -4.50 12.43
CA ASP A 414 -25.35 -4.16 11.28
C ASP A 414 -24.22 -5.18 11.05
N ARG A 415 -23.94 -5.51 9.78
CA ARG A 415 -22.81 -6.39 9.42
C ARG A 415 -21.48 -5.76 9.84
N LEU A 416 -21.29 -4.48 9.53
CA LEU A 416 -20.09 -3.72 9.87
C LEU A 416 -20.50 -2.46 10.61
N ALA A 417 -19.92 -2.23 11.79
CA ALA A 417 -20.06 -0.96 12.51
C ALA A 417 -18.70 -0.50 13.06
N VAL A 418 -18.48 0.81 13.08
CA VAL A 418 -17.22 1.44 13.50
C VAL A 418 -17.49 2.51 14.55
N MET A 419 -16.79 2.41 15.68
CA MET A 419 -16.89 3.33 16.83
C MET A 419 -15.55 4.02 17.06
N LEU A 420 -15.54 5.35 17.07
CA LEU A 420 -14.41 6.13 17.59
C LEU A 420 -14.60 6.45 19.07
N VAL A 421 -13.64 6.08 19.92
CA VAL A 421 -13.54 6.54 21.32
C VAL A 421 -12.34 7.49 21.44
N PHE A 422 -12.62 8.78 21.65
CA PHE A 422 -11.57 9.82 21.66
C PHE A 422 -11.54 10.62 22.95
N GLY A 423 -10.42 11.30 23.21
CA GLY A 423 -10.23 12.13 24.41
C GLY A 423 -8.78 12.28 24.83
N ARG A 424 -8.54 13.27 25.72
CA ARG A 424 -7.21 13.70 26.19
C ARG A 424 -6.34 12.54 26.71
N GLY A 425 -5.03 12.70 26.62
CA GLY A 425 -4.05 11.78 27.23
C GLY A 425 -4.36 11.54 28.71
N GLY A 426 -4.32 10.29 29.15
CA GLY A 426 -4.62 9.91 30.54
C GLY A 426 -6.10 9.76 30.92
N GLN A 427 -7.08 9.90 30.00
CA GLN A 427 -8.52 9.68 30.28
C GLN A 427 -8.95 8.21 30.41
N GLY A 428 -8.05 7.25 30.15
CA GLY A 428 -8.30 5.82 30.34
C GLY A 428 -8.82 5.05 29.12
N LYS A 429 -8.72 5.60 27.88
CA LYS A 429 -9.16 4.94 26.63
C LYS A 429 -8.77 3.46 26.54
N THR A 430 -7.48 3.16 26.59
CA THR A 430 -6.95 1.79 26.49
C THR A 430 -7.43 0.86 27.62
N ARG A 431 -7.72 1.40 28.83
CA ARG A 431 -8.34 0.62 29.91
C ARG A 431 -9.82 0.31 29.64
N LEU A 432 -10.57 1.26 29.07
CA LEU A 432 -11.97 1.07 28.66
C LEU A 432 -12.07 0.08 27.50
N ALA A 433 -11.20 0.20 26.50
CA ALA A 433 -11.10 -0.75 25.39
C ALA A 433 -10.74 -2.16 25.87
N ALA A 434 -9.77 -2.30 26.78
CA ALA A 434 -9.44 -3.59 27.38
C ALA A 434 -10.61 -4.20 28.18
N GLN A 435 -11.35 -3.40 28.95
CA GLN A 435 -12.54 -3.88 29.66
C GLN A 435 -13.63 -4.31 28.68
N PHE A 436 -13.90 -3.51 27.64
CA PHE A 436 -14.90 -3.82 26.63
C PHE A 436 -14.51 -5.03 25.76
N ALA A 437 -13.22 -5.24 25.49
CA ALA A 437 -12.69 -6.45 24.86
C ALA A 437 -12.98 -7.69 25.72
N GLN A 438 -12.74 -7.63 27.04
CA GLN A 438 -13.10 -8.68 27.98
C GLN A 438 -14.63 -8.91 28.03
N ASP A 439 -15.42 -7.84 28.12
CA ASP A 439 -16.90 -7.87 28.11
C ASP A 439 -17.48 -8.45 26.79
N THR A 440 -16.71 -8.40 25.69
CA THR A 440 -17.10 -8.84 24.35
C THR A 440 -16.65 -10.27 24.06
N ALA A 441 -15.43 -10.66 24.47
CA ALA A 441 -15.01 -12.06 24.46
C ALA A 441 -15.90 -12.93 25.36
N ALA A 442 -16.31 -12.42 26.53
CA ALA A 442 -17.28 -13.07 27.41
C ALA A 442 -18.68 -13.21 26.79
N ALA A 443 -19.00 -12.43 25.74
CA ALA A 443 -20.23 -12.55 24.96
C ALA A 443 -20.07 -13.49 23.73
N GLY A 444 -18.95 -14.19 23.59
CA GLY A 444 -18.69 -15.18 22.53
C GLY A 444 -18.06 -14.62 21.25
N TRP A 445 -17.67 -13.34 21.23
CA TRP A 445 -17.04 -12.71 20.07
C TRP A 445 -15.53 -13.01 20.02
N THR A 446 -14.99 -13.21 18.82
CA THR A 446 -13.54 -13.16 18.61
C THR A 446 -13.05 -11.72 18.80
N VAL A 447 -11.98 -11.50 19.58
CA VAL A 447 -11.42 -10.16 19.78
C VAL A 447 -9.96 -10.11 19.34
N VAL A 448 -9.67 -9.22 18.39
CA VAL A 448 -8.34 -8.99 17.83
C VAL A 448 -7.92 -7.54 18.03
N ASN A 449 -6.62 -7.32 18.13
CA ASN A 449 -6.00 -6.00 18.06
C ASN A 449 -5.44 -5.81 16.64
N ALA A 450 -5.57 -4.61 16.08
CA ALA A 450 -4.91 -4.22 14.85
C ALA A 450 -3.75 -3.26 15.16
N ARG A 451 -2.59 -3.47 14.54
CA ARG A 451 -1.40 -2.60 14.66
C ARG A 451 -0.88 -2.22 13.30
N HIS A 452 -0.50 -0.96 13.10
CA HIS A 452 0.13 -0.53 11.85
C HIS A 452 1.61 -0.91 11.79
N GLU A 453 2.15 -1.10 10.59
CA GLU A 453 3.59 -1.36 10.39
C GLU A 453 4.48 -0.21 10.90
N SER A 454 3.96 1.03 10.90
CA SER A 454 4.62 2.22 11.46
C SER A 454 4.35 2.46 12.95
N GLU A 455 3.63 1.57 13.65
CA GLU A 455 3.62 1.59 15.11
C GLU A 455 4.93 0.99 15.67
N PRO A 456 5.40 1.41 16.86
CA PRO A 456 6.54 0.77 17.52
C PRO A 456 6.09 -0.59 18.09
N GLN A 457 6.09 -1.62 17.24
CA GLN A 457 5.28 -2.85 17.38
C GLN A 457 5.28 -3.53 18.76
N PRO A 458 4.07 -3.85 19.26
CA PRO A 458 3.78 -5.01 20.10
C PRO A 458 4.34 -6.37 19.65
N HIS A 459 5.14 -7.07 20.48
CA HIS A 459 5.57 -8.48 20.37
C HIS A 459 6.28 -8.94 19.06
N PRO A 460 6.99 -10.09 19.06
CA PRO A 460 7.23 -10.80 17.80
C PRO A 460 5.89 -11.37 17.29
N PRO A 461 5.81 -11.86 16.04
CA PRO A 461 4.69 -12.67 15.61
C PRO A 461 4.58 -13.91 16.51
N VAL A 462 3.65 -13.89 17.47
CA VAL A 462 3.22 -15.06 18.22
C VAL A 462 2.95 -16.16 17.20
N ALA A 463 3.61 -17.31 17.39
CA ALA A 463 3.68 -18.38 16.40
C ALA A 463 2.29 -18.63 15.80
N ARG A 464 2.12 -18.27 14.50
CA ARG A 464 0.82 -18.09 13.83
C ARG A 464 -0.18 -19.14 14.32
N ALA A 465 -1.20 -18.69 15.08
CA ALA A 465 -2.30 -19.53 15.52
C ALA A 465 -2.76 -20.37 14.32
N HIS A 466 -2.77 -21.70 14.50
CA HIS A 466 -2.48 -22.63 13.41
C HIS A 466 -3.33 -22.33 12.18
N ARG A 467 -2.69 -22.16 11.00
CA ARG A 467 -3.37 -21.90 9.71
C ARG A 467 -4.27 -23.05 9.21
N ASN A 468 -4.56 -24.01 10.07
CA ASN A 468 -5.53 -25.07 9.88
C ASN A 468 -6.92 -24.64 10.45
N ASP A 469 -6.96 -23.74 11.44
CA ASP A 469 -8.22 -23.23 12.01
C ASP A 469 -8.92 -22.24 11.05
N THR A 470 -8.19 -21.72 10.06
CA THR A 470 -8.73 -20.88 8.97
C THR A 470 -9.71 -21.58 8.03
N GLU A 471 -9.97 -22.89 8.19
CA GLU A 471 -11.11 -23.56 7.55
C GLU A 471 -12.48 -23.20 8.17
N ILE A 472 -12.51 -22.48 9.31
CA ILE A 472 -13.73 -22.15 10.07
C ILE A 472 -13.86 -20.64 10.37
N LEU A 473 -13.70 -19.78 9.35
CA LEU A 473 -13.96 -18.32 9.47
C LEU A 473 -15.33 -17.85 8.95
N ARG A 474 -16.12 -18.73 8.34
CA ARG A 474 -17.53 -18.41 8.06
C ARG A 474 -18.33 -18.45 9.37
N ASP A 475 -19.30 -17.54 9.49
CA ASP A 475 -20.25 -17.41 10.61
C ASP A 475 -19.76 -16.82 11.96
N ILE A 476 -18.50 -16.38 12.10
CA ILE A 476 -18.01 -15.76 13.37
C ILE A 476 -18.42 -14.28 13.53
N GLU A 477 -18.50 -13.80 14.78
CA GLU A 477 -18.61 -12.37 15.13
C GLU A 477 -17.26 -11.86 15.69
N ILE A 478 -16.74 -10.75 15.15
CA ILE A 478 -15.38 -10.23 15.45
C ILE A 478 -15.37 -8.77 15.88
N LEU A 479 -14.65 -8.48 16.98
CA LEU A 479 -14.28 -7.14 17.44
C LEU A 479 -12.80 -6.89 17.11
N ILE A 480 -12.53 -5.83 16.36
CA ILE A 480 -11.20 -5.31 16.06
C ILE A 480 -10.97 -4.05 16.89
N VAL A 481 -9.93 -4.02 17.71
CA VAL A 481 -9.50 -2.82 18.45
C VAL A 481 -8.31 -2.19 17.73
N VAL A 482 -8.30 -0.85 17.61
CA VAL A 482 -7.21 -0.08 17.01
C VAL A 482 -6.87 1.07 17.96
N ASP A 483 -5.76 0.98 18.70
CA ASP A 483 -5.28 2.11 19.50
C ASP A 483 -4.50 3.10 18.63
N TYR A 484 -4.44 4.38 19.03
CA TYR A 484 -3.83 5.48 18.26
C TYR A 484 -4.22 5.54 16.77
N ALA A 485 -5.49 5.26 16.45
CA ALA A 485 -5.99 5.19 15.07
C ALA A 485 -5.77 6.49 14.27
N GLU A 486 -5.64 7.64 14.94
CA GLU A 486 -5.32 8.93 14.30
C GLU A 486 -3.91 8.99 13.69
N ARG A 487 -3.02 8.05 14.05
CA ARG A 487 -1.66 7.94 13.51
C ARG A 487 -1.58 7.08 12.24
N TRP A 488 -2.64 6.35 11.91
CA TRP A 488 -2.67 5.47 10.74
C TRP A 488 -2.92 6.28 9.46
N PRO A 489 -2.26 5.96 8.33
CA PRO A 489 -2.69 6.39 7.01
C PRO A 489 -4.16 6.05 6.77
N ARG A 490 -4.97 7.05 6.36
CA ARG A 490 -6.39 6.85 6.05
C ARG A 490 -6.63 5.68 5.06
N PRO A 491 -5.87 5.53 3.96
CA PRO A 491 -6.03 4.39 3.05
C PRO A 491 -5.77 3.02 3.70
N HIS A 492 -5.05 2.98 4.84
CA HIS A 492 -4.72 1.74 5.54
C HIS A 492 -5.81 1.37 6.56
N LEU A 493 -6.49 2.37 7.17
CA LEU A 493 -7.76 2.14 7.89
C LEU A 493 -8.88 1.69 6.94
N GLU A 494 -8.97 2.29 5.73
CA GLU A 494 -9.91 1.85 4.70
C GLU A 494 -9.60 0.41 4.23
N ARG A 495 -8.31 0.07 4.07
CA ARG A 495 -7.87 -1.30 3.72
C ARG A 495 -8.08 -2.32 4.85
N LEU A 496 -7.97 -1.93 6.12
CA LEU A 496 -8.30 -2.78 7.28
C LEU A 496 -9.75 -3.25 7.22
N LEU A 497 -10.66 -2.34 6.87
CA LEU A 497 -12.10 -2.63 6.68
C LEU A 497 -12.41 -3.42 5.40
N GLN A 498 -11.39 -3.64 4.56
CA GLN A 498 -11.44 -4.50 3.36
C GLN A 498 -10.55 -5.75 3.52
N SER A 499 -9.97 -6.02 4.69
CA SER A 499 -9.17 -7.21 4.95
C SER A 499 -10.03 -8.49 4.91
N ARG A 500 -9.44 -9.65 4.59
CA ARG A 500 -10.22 -10.91 4.50
C ARG A 500 -11.00 -11.24 5.78
N PRO A 501 -10.43 -11.13 7.00
CA PRO A 501 -11.18 -11.39 8.24
C PRO A 501 -12.39 -10.47 8.45
N VAL A 502 -12.44 -9.29 7.83
CA VAL A 502 -13.59 -8.37 7.85
C VAL A 502 -14.64 -8.70 6.77
N ARG A 503 -14.24 -9.35 5.68
CA ARG A 503 -15.18 -9.85 4.66
C ARG A 503 -15.87 -11.13 5.12
N ASP A 504 -15.08 -12.09 5.61
CA ASP A 504 -15.52 -13.46 5.87
C ASP A 504 -16.39 -13.58 7.15
N ALA A 505 -16.25 -12.64 8.09
CA ALA A 505 -17.00 -12.62 9.34
C ALA A 505 -18.46 -12.13 9.17
N ARG A 506 -19.36 -12.76 9.94
CA ARG A 506 -20.81 -12.52 9.95
C ARG A 506 -21.18 -11.15 10.54
N ARG A 507 -20.47 -10.74 11.59
CA ARG A 507 -20.52 -9.37 12.13
C ARG A 507 -19.13 -8.89 12.48
N VAL A 508 -18.88 -7.60 12.22
CA VAL A 508 -17.63 -6.91 12.47
C VAL A 508 -17.92 -5.64 13.26
N ARG A 509 -17.17 -5.45 14.34
CA ARG A 509 -17.15 -4.23 15.14
C ARG A 509 -15.72 -3.70 15.15
N VAL A 510 -15.51 -2.45 14.77
CA VAL A 510 -14.16 -1.85 14.80
C VAL A 510 -14.14 -0.67 15.76
N LEU A 511 -13.33 -0.79 16.81
CA LEU A 511 -13.19 0.19 17.88
C LEU A 511 -11.88 0.96 17.68
N LEU A 512 -11.98 2.15 17.11
CA LEU A 512 -10.86 3.08 16.95
C LEU A 512 -10.70 3.89 18.25
N LEU A 513 -9.47 4.04 18.73
CA LEU A 513 -9.14 4.90 19.88
C LEU A 513 -8.23 6.05 19.41
N ALA A 514 -8.46 7.28 19.88
CA ALA A 514 -7.65 8.43 19.47
C ALA A 514 -7.49 9.53 20.53
N ARG A 515 -6.44 10.35 20.47
CA ARG A 515 -6.33 11.61 21.21
C ARG A 515 -7.40 12.61 20.68
N PRO A 516 -7.31 13.20 19.47
CA PRO A 516 -8.40 13.96 18.85
C PRO A 516 -9.22 13.12 17.84
N ALA A 517 -10.53 13.42 17.70
CA ALA A 517 -11.30 13.03 16.51
C ALA A 517 -10.97 13.93 15.30
N GLY A 518 -10.97 15.25 15.50
CA GLY A 518 -10.52 16.23 14.52
C GLY A 518 -11.15 16.10 13.14
N TYR A 519 -10.38 16.43 12.11
CA TYR A 519 -10.81 16.32 10.71
C TYR A 519 -10.54 14.96 10.08
N TRP A 520 -9.55 14.21 10.56
CA TRP A 520 -9.22 12.88 10.03
C TRP A 520 -10.41 11.92 10.17
N TRP A 521 -11.12 11.98 11.30
CA TRP A 521 -12.32 11.19 11.55
C TRP A 521 -13.48 11.58 10.62
N LYS A 522 -13.79 12.88 10.49
CA LYS A 522 -14.80 13.36 9.53
C LYS A 522 -14.49 12.91 8.10
N ALA A 523 -13.21 13.00 7.70
CA ALA A 523 -12.72 12.62 6.37
C ALA A 523 -12.79 11.09 6.12
N LEU A 524 -12.66 10.27 7.16
CA LEU A 524 -12.80 8.82 7.11
C LEU A 524 -14.27 8.38 7.13
N ALA A 525 -15.11 9.00 7.96
CA ALA A 525 -16.50 8.60 8.21
C ALA A 525 -17.37 8.54 6.93
N ASN A 526 -17.23 9.52 6.03
CA ASN A 526 -17.95 9.53 4.75
C ASN A 526 -17.59 8.30 3.86
N PRO A 527 -16.31 7.98 3.62
CA PRO A 527 -15.88 6.69 3.07
C PRO A 527 -16.44 5.46 3.78
N LEU A 528 -16.50 5.44 5.12
CA LEU A 528 -17.00 4.26 5.85
C LEU A 528 -18.50 4.04 5.63
N LEU A 529 -19.29 5.12 5.65
CA LEU A 529 -20.70 5.08 5.25
C LEU A 529 -20.85 4.60 3.81
N LYS A 530 -19.98 5.06 2.89
CA LYS A 530 -19.89 4.59 1.50
C LYS A 530 -19.41 3.14 1.33
N LEU A 531 -18.94 2.47 2.39
CA LEU A 531 -18.66 1.02 2.42
C LEU A 531 -19.79 0.22 3.10
N GLY A 532 -20.85 0.89 3.57
CA GLY A 532 -21.96 0.26 4.29
C GLY A 532 -21.67 -0.03 5.77
N ALA A 533 -20.70 0.67 6.37
CA ALA A 533 -20.48 0.63 7.82
C ALA A 533 -21.39 1.64 8.54
N THR A 534 -22.00 1.24 9.66
CA THR A 534 -22.62 2.22 10.58
C THR A 534 -21.53 2.89 11.44
N VAL A 535 -21.49 4.21 11.45
CA VAL A 535 -20.42 5.01 12.07
C VAL A 535 -20.93 5.68 13.35
N SER A 536 -20.12 5.73 14.42
CA SER A 536 -20.47 6.36 15.68
C SER A 536 -19.25 6.84 16.48
N GLU A 537 -19.45 7.78 17.40
CA GLU A 537 -18.37 8.32 18.24
C GLU A 537 -18.77 8.54 19.71
N ILE A 538 -17.79 8.40 20.60
CA ILE A 538 -17.84 8.67 22.05
C ILE A 538 -16.64 9.54 22.42
N GLN A 539 -16.89 10.76 22.90
CA GLN A 539 -15.88 11.56 23.58
C GLN A 539 -15.83 11.16 25.07
N LEU A 540 -14.64 10.84 25.59
CA LEU A 540 -14.44 10.59 27.02
C LEU A 540 -14.22 11.91 27.78
N GLY A 541 -15.19 12.28 28.61
CA GLY A 541 -15.02 13.26 29.68
C GLY A 541 -14.16 12.71 30.84
N PRO A 542 -14.11 13.40 31.99
CA PRO A 542 -13.49 12.88 33.22
C PRO A 542 -14.04 11.50 33.61
N LEU A 543 -13.33 10.76 34.47
CA LEU A 543 -13.87 9.53 35.07
C LEU A 543 -14.73 9.81 36.32
N ALA A 544 -14.48 10.96 36.94
CA ALA A 544 -15.02 11.34 38.24
C ALA A 544 -15.18 12.87 38.27
N ASP A 545 -16.37 13.36 37.95
CA ASP A 545 -16.64 14.79 37.86
C ASP A 545 -16.60 15.45 39.25
N THR A 546 -17.08 14.74 40.29
CA THR A 546 -17.09 15.25 41.67
C THR A 546 -15.84 14.85 42.49
N VAL A 547 -15.51 15.69 43.48
CA VAL A 547 -14.46 15.42 44.48
C VAL A 547 -14.70 14.12 45.27
N ALA A 548 -15.97 13.71 45.43
CA ALA A 548 -16.34 12.47 46.11
C ALA A 548 -15.96 11.24 45.28
N GLU A 549 -16.29 11.23 43.99
CA GLU A 549 -15.92 10.15 43.06
C GLU A 549 -14.41 10.06 42.86
N ARG A 550 -13.73 11.22 42.74
CA ARG A 550 -12.26 11.29 42.65
C ARG A 550 -11.59 10.63 43.86
N ARG A 551 -12.18 10.76 45.05
CA ARG A 551 -11.69 10.10 46.27
C ARG A 551 -11.89 8.58 46.23
N ILE A 552 -12.96 8.08 45.62
CA ILE A 552 -13.19 6.63 45.44
C ILE A 552 -12.13 6.05 44.49
N VAL A 553 -11.90 6.68 43.34
CA VAL A 553 -10.86 6.25 42.37
C VAL A 553 -9.47 6.31 43.00
N PHE A 554 -9.13 7.39 43.70
CA PHE A 554 -7.86 7.50 44.44
C PHE A 554 -7.68 6.39 45.48
N ALA A 555 -8.70 6.09 46.28
CA ALA A 555 -8.63 5.06 47.32
C ALA A 555 -8.40 3.66 46.72
N ALA A 556 -9.17 3.29 45.68
CA ALA A 556 -9.01 2.00 45.02
C ALA A 556 -7.64 1.83 44.33
N ALA A 557 -7.09 2.90 43.73
CA ALA A 557 -5.74 2.90 43.19
C ALA A 557 -4.69 2.77 44.32
N ARG A 558 -4.83 3.54 45.40
CA ARG A 558 -3.93 3.54 46.56
C ARG A 558 -3.84 2.15 47.20
N ASP A 559 -4.98 1.55 47.50
CA ASP A 559 -5.03 0.26 48.19
C ASP A 559 -4.39 -0.83 47.31
N ARG A 560 -4.65 -0.81 46.00
CA ARG A 560 -4.02 -1.74 45.06
C ARG A 560 -2.51 -1.55 44.90
N PHE A 561 -2.01 -0.31 44.91
CA PHE A 561 -0.56 -0.05 44.90
C PHE A 561 0.10 -0.42 46.24
N ALA A 562 -0.61 -0.29 47.36
CA ALA A 562 -0.14 -0.70 48.68
C ALA A 562 0.06 -2.22 48.79
N ASP A 563 -0.91 -3.00 48.27
CA ASP A 563 -0.79 -4.47 48.19
C ASP A 563 0.49 -4.89 47.45
N LEU A 564 0.76 -4.29 46.28
CA LEU A 564 1.90 -4.64 45.43
C LEU A 564 3.24 -4.15 46.01
N LEU A 565 3.25 -2.97 46.64
CA LEU A 565 4.45 -2.39 47.24
C LEU A 565 4.71 -2.87 48.68
N GLY A 566 3.90 -3.77 49.22
CA GLY A 566 4.05 -4.34 50.57
C GLY A 566 3.85 -3.31 51.70
N SER A 567 2.94 -2.35 51.52
CA SER A 567 2.79 -1.18 52.40
C SER A 567 1.58 -1.28 53.33
N THR A 568 1.78 -1.12 54.65
CA THR A 568 0.70 -1.15 55.65
C THR A 568 0.22 0.24 56.04
N ASP A 569 -0.93 0.30 56.74
CA ASP A 569 -1.53 1.52 57.33
C ASP A 569 -1.96 2.61 56.32
N VAL A 570 -1.95 2.28 55.03
CA VAL A 570 -2.23 3.20 53.91
C VAL A 570 -3.62 3.84 53.91
N ILE A 571 -4.59 3.28 54.66
CA ILE A 571 -5.99 3.73 54.70
C ILE A 571 -6.11 5.23 55.05
N ARG A 572 -5.15 5.77 55.80
CA ARG A 572 -5.13 7.19 56.23
C ARG A 572 -4.44 8.13 55.23
N LEU A 573 -3.74 7.62 54.21
CA LEU A 573 -2.99 8.45 53.26
C LEU A 573 -3.93 9.35 52.47
N GLN A 574 -3.52 10.61 52.34
CA GLN A 574 -4.23 11.65 51.61
C GLN A 574 -3.59 11.85 50.22
N PRO A 575 -4.37 12.28 49.22
CA PRO A 575 -3.84 12.65 47.92
C PRO A 575 -2.86 13.85 48.02
N PRO A 576 -1.83 13.92 47.16
CA PRO A 576 -0.94 15.08 47.05
C PRO A 576 -1.68 16.35 46.57
N GLY A 577 -2.19 17.13 47.52
CA GLY A 577 -2.97 18.34 47.27
C GLY A 577 -4.49 18.10 47.27
N SER A 578 -5.26 19.05 46.70
CA SER A 578 -6.72 18.99 46.72
C SER A 578 -7.27 18.24 45.51
N LEU A 579 -8.17 17.26 45.72
CA LEU A 579 -8.90 16.57 44.63
C LEU A 579 -9.87 17.48 43.86
N ALA A 580 -10.11 18.71 44.32
CA ALA A 580 -10.84 19.73 43.59
C ALA A 580 -10.01 20.43 42.49
N ASP A 581 -8.70 20.16 42.42
CA ASP A 581 -7.84 20.64 41.33
C ASP A 581 -8.27 20.01 39.98
N PRO A 582 -8.44 20.78 38.89
CA PRO A 582 -8.81 20.24 37.57
C PRO A 582 -7.85 19.20 37.01
N ASP A 583 -6.56 19.19 37.41
CA ASP A 583 -5.61 18.17 36.95
C ASP A 583 -6.06 16.74 37.35
N TYR A 584 -6.90 16.61 38.39
CA TYR A 584 -7.50 15.35 38.87
C TYR A 584 -8.74 14.88 38.09
N GLU A 585 -9.15 15.56 37.02
CA GLU A 585 -10.13 15.02 36.06
C GLU A 585 -9.58 13.82 35.27
N LEU A 586 -8.26 13.80 35.07
CA LEU A 586 -7.56 12.75 34.32
C LEU A 586 -7.26 11.56 35.23
N VAL A 587 -7.69 10.36 34.80
CA VAL A 587 -7.49 9.08 35.52
C VAL A 587 -6.02 8.85 35.88
N LEU A 588 -5.12 9.16 34.94
CA LEU A 588 -3.68 9.04 35.16
C LEU A 588 -3.19 9.92 36.31
N THR A 589 -3.70 11.15 36.50
CA THR A 589 -3.30 12.00 37.63
C THR A 589 -3.73 11.41 38.97
N LEU A 590 -4.94 10.83 39.03
CA LEU A 590 -5.44 10.15 40.24
C LEU A 590 -4.59 8.91 40.57
N HIS A 591 -4.19 8.13 39.56
CA HIS A 591 -3.32 6.96 39.75
C HIS A 591 -1.89 7.36 40.15
N MET A 592 -1.30 8.39 39.53
CA MET A 592 0.00 8.93 39.93
C MET A 592 -0.03 9.43 41.39
N ALA A 593 -1.06 10.18 41.78
CA ALA A 593 -1.25 10.63 43.16
C ALA A 593 -1.34 9.47 44.16
N ALA A 594 -2.08 8.41 43.82
CA ALA A 594 -2.19 7.22 44.66
C ALA A 594 -0.85 6.49 44.82
N LEU A 595 -0.13 6.27 43.72
CA LEU A 595 1.18 5.62 43.74
C LEU A 595 2.21 6.43 44.52
N VAL A 596 2.31 7.74 44.26
CA VAL A 596 3.22 8.66 44.97
C VAL A 596 2.90 8.74 46.46
N ALA A 597 1.63 8.67 46.86
CA ALA A 597 1.26 8.68 48.29
C ALA A 597 1.73 7.40 49.01
N VAL A 598 1.53 6.22 48.42
CA VAL A 598 1.98 4.92 48.97
C VAL A 598 3.51 4.83 49.01
N ASP A 599 4.16 5.23 47.92
CA ASP A 599 5.62 5.14 47.74
C ASP A 599 6.37 6.12 48.65
N ALA A 600 5.85 7.34 48.84
CA ALA A 600 6.38 8.31 49.80
C ALA A 600 6.22 7.83 51.25
N HIS A 601 5.05 7.27 51.61
CA HIS A 601 4.80 6.67 52.92
C HIS A 601 5.79 5.53 53.22
N ARG A 602 5.97 4.60 52.28
CA ARG A 602 6.93 3.48 52.40
C ARG A 602 8.38 3.95 52.64
N ARG A 603 8.78 5.15 52.20
CA ARG A 603 10.12 5.72 52.45
C ARG A 603 10.17 6.83 53.49
N ASN A 604 9.09 7.11 54.22
CA ASN A 604 8.96 8.26 55.12
C ASN A 604 9.30 9.62 54.46
N ALA A 605 9.04 9.74 53.15
CA ALA A 605 9.28 10.94 52.36
C ALA A 605 8.04 11.86 52.34
N SER A 606 8.23 13.13 51.97
CA SER A 606 7.12 14.06 51.78
C SER A 606 6.53 13.95 50.37
N THR A 607 5.20 14.01 50.28
CA THR A 607 4.49 14.06 48.99
C THR A 607 4.55 15.47 48.37
N PRO A 608 4.47 15.60 47.03
CA PRO A 608 4.29 16.89 46.37
C PRO A 608 3.09 17.69 46.91
N LYS A 609 3.18 19.03 46.89
CA LYS A 609 2.12 19.93 47.37
C LYS A 609 1.03 20.25 46.32
N ARG A 610 1.22 19.84 45.06
CA ARG A 610 0.31 20.06 43.92
C ARG A 610 0.41 18.89 42.92
N PRO A 611 -0.62 18.64 42.09
CA PRO A 611 -0.58 17.58 41.06
C PRO A 611 0.57 17.73 40.06
N SER A 612 0.94 18.98 39.73
CA SER A 612 2.05 19.28 38.82
C SER A 612 3.42 18.77 39.28
N GLY A 613 3.58 18.39 40.56
CA GLY A 613 4.81 17.80 41.08
C GLY A 613 4.83 16.26 41.09
N LEU A 614 3.76 15.60 40.63
CA LEU A 614 3.67 14.14 40.60
C LEU A 614 4.64 13.54 39.57
N SER A 615 4.71 14.12 38.37
CA SER A 615 5.61 13.65 37.30
C SER A 615 7.08 13.74 37.75
N ALA A 616 7.51 14.88 38.29
CA ALA A 616 8.88 15.07 38.79
C ALA A 616 9.25 14.11 39.93
N TYR A 617 8.31 13.80 40.84
CA TYR A 617 8.53 12.78 41.87
C TYR A 617 8.77 11.40 41.24
N LEU A 618 7.94 11.01 40.27
CA LEU A 618 8.08 9.72 39.58
C LEU A 618 9.35 9.64 38.73
N VAL A 619 9.72 10.74 38.06
CA VAL A 619 11.01 10.88 37.34
C VAL A 619 12.18 10.67 38.29
N GLN A 620 12.22 11.32 39.45
CA GLN A 620 13.27 11.08 40.45
C GLN A 620 13.32 9.60 40.88
N ARG A 621 12.16 8.92 40.93
CA ARG A 621 12.11 7.48 41.22
C ARG A 621 12.63 6.57 40.10
N GLU A 622 12.63 7.01 38.84
CA GLU A 622 13.37 6.34 37.75
C GLU A 622 14.88 6.51 37.95
N TYR A 623 15.37 7.72 38.24
CA TYR A 623 16.79 7.98 38.56
C TYR A 623 17.28 7.12 39.74
N ASP A 624 16.51 7.07 40.82
CA ASP A 624 16.82 6.27 42.00
C ASP A 624 16.81 4.76 41.69
N HIS A 625 16.01 4.31 40.72
CA HIS A 625 15.96 2.91 40.28
C HIS A 625 17.17 2.54 39.41
N TRP A 626 17.54 3.37 38.42
CA TRP A 626 18.75 3.16 37.62
C TRP A 626 20.00 3.16 38.51
N GLN A 627 20.08 4.07 39.48
CA GLN A 627 21.18 4.09 40.45
C GLN A 627 21.22 2.80 41.28
N THR A 628 20.08 2.30 41.75
CA THR A 628 20.00 1.02 42.48
C THR A 628 20.47 -0.16 41.63
N LEU A 629 20.11 -0.21 40.34
CA LEU A 629 20.60 -1.24 39.42
C LEU A 629 22.10 -1.15 39.17
N ALA A 630 22.65 0.07 39.04
CA ALA A 630 24.09 0.30 38.86
C ALA A 630 24.90 -0.05 40.12
N ASP A 631 24.44 0.36 41.30
CA ASP A 631 25.06 0.04 42.59
C ASP A 631 25.07 -1.47 42.87
N ASN A 632 24.03 -2.19 42.41
CA ASN A 632 23.94 -3.66 42.45
C ASN A 632 24.72 -4.35 41.31
N GLY A 633 25.41 -3.61 40.43
CA GLY A 633 26.16 -4.17 39.29
C GLY A 633 25.29 -4.85 38.22
N ARG A 634 23.99 -4.53 38.17
CA ARG A 634 23.03 -5.10 37.20
C ARG A 634 23.01 -4.37 35.86
N ILE A 635 23.41 -3.10 35.83
CA ILE A 635 23.64 -2.32 34.61
C ILE A 635 25.01 -1.63 34.65
N SER A 636 25.59 -1.36 33.49
CA SER A 636 26.87 -0.66 33.34
C SER A 636 26.74 0.85 33.03
N THR A 637 25.62 1.23 32.43
CA THR A 637 25.35 2.57 31.88
C THR A 637 25.15 3.59 33.00
N PRO A 638 25.97 4.67 33.07
CA PRO A 638 25.82 5.70 34.10
C PRO A 638 24.45 6.39 34.07
N THR A 639 23.94 6.74 35.24
CA THR A 639 22.61 7.36 35.45
C THR A 639 22.30 8.55 34.52
N PRO A 640 23.22 9.51 34.24
CA PRO A 640 22.97 10.57 33.26
C PRO A 640 22.91 10.09 31.81
N THR A 641 23.65 9.03 31.46
CA THR A 641 23.61 8.40 30.13
C THR A 641 22.30 7.64 29.95
N MET A 642 21.82 6.93 30.98
CA MET A 642 20.50 6.27 30.96
C MET A 642 19.38 7.31 30.78
N ALA A 643 19.44 8.45 31.48
CA ALA A 643 18.47 9.52 31.30
C ALA A 643 18.40 10.04 29.84
N ARG A 644 19.56 10.24 29.19
CA ARG A 644 19.65 10.61 27.77
C ARG A 644 19.08 9.54 26.86
N LEU A 645 19.33 8.27 27.17
CA LEU A 645 18.88 7.11 26.40
C LEU A 645 17.36 6.94 26.45
N VAL A 646 16.75 7.13 27.62
CA VAL A 646 15.29 7.15 27.81
C VAL A 646 14.66 8.39 27.14
N ALA A 647 15.36 9.52 27.11
CA ALA A 647 14.90 10.71 26.36
C ALA A 647 14.96 10.49 24.84
N LEU A 648 15.98 9.80 24.31
CA LEU A 648 16.03 9.34 22.93
C LEU A 648 14.87 8.37 22.63
N ALA A 649 14.70 7.33 23.45
CA ALA A 649 13.59 6.37 23.32
C ALA A 649 12.22 7.05 23.32
N THR A 650 12.04 8.08 24.16
CA THR A 650 10.80 8.87 24.18
C THR A 650 10.62 9.73 22.93
N LEU A 651 11.69 10.34 22.39
CA LEU A 651 11.66 11.12 21.15
C LEU A 651 11.44 10.26 19.90
N THR A 652 12.22 9.20 19.72
CA THR A 652 12.23 8.37 18.50
C THR A 652 11.19 7.25 18.53
N GLN A 653 10.64 6.94 19.71
CA GLN A 653 9.91 5.71 20.01
C GLN A 653 10.81 4.46 19.82
N SER A 654 10.24 3.27 20.01
CA SER A 654 10.98 2.01 19.85
C SER A 654 11.39 1.78 18.39
N LEU A 655 12.64 1.40 18.19
CA LEU A 655 13.27 1.19 16.88
C LEU A 655 13.74 -0.26 16.70
N PRO A 656 13.87 -0.75 15.45
CA PRO A 656 14.68 -1.91 15.14
C PRO A 656 16.10 -1.74 15.70
N HIS A 657 16.70 -2.83 16.17
CA HIS A 657 18.04 -2.81 16.77
C HIS A 657 19.13 -2.14 15.91
N PRO A 658 19.24 -2.38 14.58
CA PRO A 658 20.24 -1.71 13.75
C PRO A 658 20.08 -0.18 13.69
N ASP A 659 18.84 0.30 13.58
CA ASP A 659 18.52 1.73 13.55
C ASP A 659 18.83 2.40 14.88
N ALA A 660 18.63 1.69 15.99
CA ALA A 660 19.01 2.17 17.32
C ALA A 660 20.54 2.31 17.45
N VAL A 661 21.33 1.38 16.91
CA VAL A 661 22.81 1.47 16.91
C VAL A 661 23.31 2.63 16.04
N ASP A 662 22.72 2.86 14.86
CA ASP A 662 23.00 4.05 14.04
C ASP A 662 22.59 5.35 14.76
N LEU A 663 21.43 5.36 15.43
CA LEU A 663 20.95 6.50 16.23
C LEU A 663 21.95 6.88 17.33
N LEU A 664 22.33 5.94 18.21
CA LEU A 664 23.22 6.21 19.35
C LEU A 664 24.62 6.69 18.89
N SER A 665 25.08 6.19 17.76
CA SER A 665 26.31 6.62 17.09
C SER A 665 26.16 8.02 16.48
N THR A 666 25.08 8.28 15.74
CA THR A 666 24.78 9.54 15.05
C THR A 666 24.61 10.72 16.01
N VAL A 667 23.99 10.51 17.18
CA VAL A 667 23.88 11.57 18.20
C VAL A 667 25.15 11.76 19.03
N GLY A 668 26.09 10.81 18.96
CA GLY A 668 27.31 10.79 19.76
C GLY A 668 27.06 10.49 21.23
N LEU A 669 26.20 9.51 21.52
CA LEU A 669 26.02 8.95 22.88
C LEU A 669 26.91 7.71 23.09
N ALA A 670 27.04 6.87 22.06
CA ALA A 670 27.97 5.75 22.00
C ALA A 670 29.25 6.13 21.21
N GLY A 671 30.42 5.63 21.63
CA GLY A 671 31.69 5.85 20.92
C GLY A 671 31.96 4.80 19.83
N ASN A 672 31.38 3.61 19.96
CA ASN A 672 31.41 2.54 18.96
C ASN A 672 30.19 1.60 19.12
N ALA A 673 30.05 0.62 18.22
CA ALA A 673 28.90 -0.29 18.19
C ALA A 673 28.78 -1.21 19.43
N ALA A 674 29.89 -1.55 20.12
CA ALA A 674 29.83 -2.33 21.36
C ALA A 674 29.37 -1.47 22.55
N ASP A 675 29.75 -0.19 22.60
CA ASP A 675 29.20 0.77 23.59
C ASP A 675 27.68 0.91 23.38
N ALA A 676 27.25 1.04 22.11
CA ALA A 676 25.84 1.13 21.74
C ALA A 676 25.06 -0.13 22.16
N GLN A 677 25.60 -1.32 21.89
CA GLN A 677 25.03 -2.59 22.32
C GLN A 677 24.85 -2.63 23.85
N SER A 678 25.90 -2.34 24.62
CA SER A 678 25.86 -2.36 26.09
C SER A 678 24.83 -1.38 26.66
N MET A 679 24.67 -0.21 26.04
CA MET A 679 23.64 0.76 26.43
C MET A 679 22.23 0.25 26.11
N LEU A 680 22.02 -0.39 24.96
CA LEU A 680 20.72 -0.94 24.57
C LEU A 680 20.33 -2.14 25.46
N ASP A 681 21.28 -2.98 25.84
CA ASP A 681 21.06 -4.11 26.76
C ASP A 681 20.72 -3.63 28.18
N ASP A 682 21.46 -2.65 28.71
CA ASP A 682 21.16 -2.00 30.00
C ASP A 682 19.77 -1.32 29.99
N HIS A 683 19.41 -0.67 28.88
CA HIS A 683 18.09 -0.05 28.72
C HIS A 683 16.97 -1.10 28.63
N LEU A 684 17.21 -2.22 27.95
CA LEU A 684 16.26 -3.32 27.82
C LEU A 684 15.99 -3.98 29.18
N LEU A 685 16.96 -3.96 30.10
CA LEU A 685 16.76 -4.42 31.48
C LEU A 685 15.83 -3.48 32.29
N CYS A 686 15.99 -2.15 32.14
CA CYS A 686 15.15 -1.15 32.80
C CYS A 686 13.74 -1.06 32.18
N TYR A 687 13.65 -1.13 30.85
CA TYR A 687 12.43 -0.99 30.06
C TYR A 687 12.32 -2.13 29.04
N PRO A 688 11.92 -3.34 29.49
CA PRO A 688 11.77 -4.50 28.62
C PRO A 688 10.92 -4.18 27.39
N ALA A 689 11.35 -4.70 26.24
CA ALA A 689 10.58 -4.63 25.02
C ALA A 689 9.28 -5.41 25.20
N GLU A 690 8.14 -4.70 25.13
CA GLU A 690 6.82 -5.33 24.98
C GLU A 690 6.67 -5.95 23.57
N SER A 691 7.76 -6.03 22.78
CA SER A 691 7.82 -5.39 21.44
C SER A 691 8.62 -6.13 20.36
N GLY A 692 8.85 -7.43 20.54
CA GLY A 692 9.75 -8.19 19.66
C GLY A 692 11.17 -8.31 20.24
N PRO A 693 11.91 -9.40 19.95
CA PRO A 693 13.31 -9.54 20.34
C PRO A 693 14.25 -8.69 19.47
N ASP A 694 13.74 -8.14 18.38
CA ASP A 694 14.42 -7.33 17.36
C ASP A 694 14.31 -5.82 17.61
N ARG A 695 13.41 -5.38 18.50
CA ARG A 695 13.18 -3.96 18.81
C ARG A 695 13.69 -3.58 20.19
N VAL A 696 14.17 -2.34 20.29
CA VAL A 696 14.77 -1.73 21.49
C VAL A 696 14.22 -0.31 21.71
N LEU A 697 14.73 0.41 22.70
CA LEU A 697 14.35 1.79 23.02
C LEU A 697 12.83 1.98 23.31
N THR A 698 12.28 1.12 24.17
CA THR A 698 10.92 1.28 24.71
C THR A 698 10.78 2.64 25.43
N PRO A 699 9.83 3.52 25.05
CA PRO A 699 9.71 4.86 25.62
C PRO A 699 9.26 4.85 27.09
N LEU A 700 9.44 5.97 27.81
CA LEU A 700 8.94 6.13 29.18
C LEU A 700 7.42 6.27 29.19
N LEU A 701 6.73 5.14 29.38
CA LEU A 701 5.27 5.04 29.43
C LEU A 701 4.72 5.23 30.86
N PRO A 702 3.50 5.81 31.04
CA PRO A 702 2.60 6.30 29.99
C PRO A 702 3.08 7.60 29.33
N ASP A 703 2.69 7.87 28.08
CA ASP A 703 3.17 8.97 27.24
C ASP A 703 3.34 10.30 28.00
N ARG A 704 2.35 10.71 28.80
CA ARG A 704 2.35 11.98 29.57
C ARG A 704 3.51 12.10 30.57
N LEU A 705 4.01 10.98 31.10
CA LEU A 705 5.19 10.94 31.97
C LEU A 705 6.47 11.09 31.14
N GLY A 706 6.55 10.49 29.95
CA GLY A 706 7.63 10.71 28.98
C GLY A 706 7.66 12.14 28.43
N GLU A 707 6.50 12.71 28.09
CA GLU A 707 6.32 14.12 27.68
C GLU A 707 6.83 15.07 28.77
N ASP A 708 6.49 14.82 30.04
CA ASP A 708 6.96 15.63 31.19
C ASP A 708 8.46 15.43 31.47
N PHE A 709 8.97 14.19 31.40
CA PHE A 709 10.40 13.86 31.56
C PHE A 709 11.27 14.51 30.49
N LEU A 710 10.84 14.46 29.22
CA LEU A 710 11.48 15.12 28.10
C LEU A 710 11.48 16.65 28.29
N ALA A 711 10.39 17.23 28.79
CA ALA A 711 10.30 18.65 29.07
C ALA A 711 11.18 19.08 30.27
N GLU A 712 11.36 18.24 31.28
CA GLU A 712 12.28 18.49 32.40
C GLU A 712 13.76 18.41 31.96
N LEU A 713 14.07 17.48 31.03
CA LEU A 713 15.42 17.29 30.50
C LEU A 713 15.84 18.29 29.42
N LEU A 714 14.92 18.87 28.64
CA LEU A 714 15.25 19.87 27.61
C LEU A 714 15.49 21.26 28.22
N PRO A 715 16.71 21.83 28.14
CA PRO A 715 17.01 23.13 28.77
C PRO A 715 16.11 24.28 28.28
N ALA A 716 15.51 25.00 29.21
CA ALA A 716 14.74 26.22 28.92
C ALA A 716 15.68 27.44 28.82
N ARG A 717 15.62 28.18 27.70
CA ARG A 717 16.53 29.32 27.45
C ARG A 717 16.11 30.59 28.18
N THR A 718 14.84 30.68 28.58
CA THR A 718 14.16 31.93 28.95
C THR A 718 13.95 32.13 30.46
N ASN A 719 14.11 31.08 31.28
CA ASN A 719 13.73 31.08 32.71
C ASN A 719 14.90 31.20 33.71
N GLY A 720 16.11 31.55 33.26
CA GLY A 720 17.21 31.99 34.13
C GLY A 720 17.87 30.94 35.05
N SER A 721 17.29 29.76 35.21
CA SER A 721 17.88 28.63 35.93
C SER A 721 18.40 27.57 34.97
N ALA A 722 19.68 27.23 35.04
CA ALA A 722 20.33 26.24 34.18
C ALA A 722 20.00 24.79 34.60
N TYR A 723 18.74 24.39 34.46
CA TYR A 723 18.25 23.01 34.59
C TYR A 723 17.96 22.43 33.19
N GLY A 724 18.06 21.11 33.07
CA GLY A 724 18.06 20.37 31.80
C GLY A 724 19.48 20.00 31.32
N ASP A 725 19.60 19.01 30.42
CA ASP A 725 20.87 18.51 29.94
C ASP A 725 21.38 19.30 28.71
N ALA A 726 22.56 19.92 28.85
CA ALA A 726 23.21 20.68 27.78
C ALA A 726 23.51 19.85 26.52
N TRP A 727 23.63 18.52 26.62
CA TRP A 727 23.78 17.63 25.46
C TRP A 727 22.48 17.54 24.64
N LEU A 728 21.33 17.39 25.31
CA LEU A 728 20.01 17.32 24.66
C LEU A 728 19.62 18.63 23.94
N ALA A 729 20.18 19.78 24.33
CA ALA A 729 19.90 21.09 23.76
C ALA A 729 20.09 21.20 22.22
N THR A 730 20.79 20.25 21.59
CA THR A 730 20.91 20.17 20.12
C THR A 730 20.29 18.92 19.48
N VAL A 731 19.88 17.93 20.28
CA VAL A 731 19.45 16.60 19.79
C VAL A 731 18.16 16.67 18.95
N PRO A 732 17.06 17.33 19.36
CA PRO A 732 15.85 17.46 18.53
C PRO A 732 16.13 18.01 17.13
N LYS A 733 17.01 19.02 17.02
CA LYS A 733 17.41 19.57 15.72
C LYS A 733 18.26 18.58 14.91
N ARG A 734 19.21 17.86 15.52
CA ARG A 734 20.02 16.84 14.82
C ARG A 734 19.15 15.72 14.26
N LEU A 735 18.23 15.18 15.05
CA LEU A 735 17.31 14.11 14.63
C LEU A 735 16.47 14.56 13.43
N LEU A 736 15.93 15.78 13.47
CA LEU A 736 15.18 16.39 12.35
C LEU A 736 16.07 17.02 11.25
N THR A 737 17.39 16.78 11.26
CA THR A 737 18.28 17.20 10.16
C THR A 737 18.52 16.09 9.14
N LYS A 738 18.65 14.83 9.58
CA LYS A 738 18.85 13.64 8.72
C LYS A 738 17.52 13.30 8.02
N ALA A 739 17.40 13.72 6.75
CA ALA A 739 16.26 13.35 5.90
C ALA A 739 16.13 11.83 5.78
N GLU A 740 14.90 11.36 5.51
CA GLU A 740 14.58 9.93 5.28
C GLU A 740 14.92 9.01 6.48
N SER A 741 15.02 9.56 7.70
CA SER A 741 15.23 8.77 8.92
C SER A 741 13.90 8.23 9.47
N ALA A 742 13.88 6.93 9.82
CA ALA A 742 12.67 6.20 10.23
C ALA A 742 11.93 6.82 11.44
N TYR A 743 12.65 7.54 12.31
CA TYR A 743 12.11 8.21 13.49
C TYR A 743 11.63 9.66 13.23
N GLN A 744 11.80 10.24 12.04
CA GLN A 744 11.56 11.68 11.81
C GLN A 744 10.12 12.10 12.16
N SER A 745 9.13 11.30 11.75
CA SER A 745 7.71 11.55 12.05
C SER A 745 7.39 11.40 13.54
N ALA A 746 7.99 10.42 14.22
CA ALA A 746 7.83 10.19 15.65
C ALA A 746 8.39 11.37 16.47
N VAL A 747 9.63 11.79 16.17
CA VAL A 747 10.29 12.93 16.83
C VAL A 747 9.48 14.21 16.67
N LEU A 748 8.99 14.52 15.47
CA LEU A 748 8.17 15.71 15.24
C LEU A 748 6.83 15.62 16.00
N SER A 749 6.17 14.46 15.99
CA SER A 749 4.90 14.25 16.70
C SER A 749 5.05 14.38 18.21
N VAL A 750 6.11 13.80 18.80
CA VAL A 750 6.41 13.90 20.23
C VAL A 750 6.70 15.36 20.63
N LEU A 751 7.45 16.11 19.81
CA LEU A 751 7.72 17.53 20.05
C LEU A 751 6.47 18.41 19.94
N ILE A 752 5.51 18.06 19.07
CA ILE A 752 4.21 18.73 18.96
C ILE A 752 3.35 18.47 20.20
N GLU A 753 3.12 17.22 20.57
CA GLU A 753 2.32 16.87 21.76
C GLU A 753 2.94 17.44 23.05
N THR A 754 4.26 17.32 23.22
CA THR A 754 4.98 17.94 24.36
C THR A 754 4.86 19.47 24.33
N GLY A 755 4.93 20.08 23.13
CA GLY A 755 4.82 21.51 22.90
C GLY A 755 3.43 22.09 23.16
N GLU A 756 2.36 21.29 23.15
CA GLU A 756 1.02 21.73 23.58
C GLU A 756 1.04 22.16 25.06
N ARG A 757 1.70 21.38 25.92
CA ARG A 757 1.77 21.61 27.37
C ARG A 757 2.96 22.48 27.80
N TRP A 758 4.12 22.32 27.17
CA TRP A 758 5.39 22.90 27.65
C TRP A 758 5.90 24.02 26.74
N ASN A 759 5.69 25.27 27.19
CA ASN A 759 6.01 26.48 26.41
C ASN A 759 7.49 26.62 26.03
N HIS A 760 8.45 26.10 26.80
CA HIS A 760 9.86 26.13 26.41
C HIS A 760 10.18 25.10 25.33
N VAL A 761 9.62 23.88 25.40
CA VAL A 761 9.74 22.87 24.32
C VAL A 761 9.14 23.42 23.01
N ARG A 762 8.01 24.13 23.10
CA ARG A 762 7.43 24.88 21.97
C ARG A 762 8.39 25.95 21.44
N ASN A 763 8.77 26.91 22.27
CA ASN A 763 9.39 28.17 21.82
C ASN A 763 10.90 28.08 21.60
N ASP A 764 11.62 27.25 22.35
CA ASP A 764 13.08 27.12 22.26
C ASP A 764 13.53 26.00 21.27
N TYR A 765 12.62 25.09 20.88
CA TYR A 765 12.90 23.92 20.04
C TYR A 765 11.95 23.78 18.84
N LEU A 766 10.65 23.53 19.05
CA LEU A 766 9.72 23.19 17.97
C LEU A 766 9.55 24.34 16.96
N VAL A 767 9.19 25.54 17.45
CA VAL A 767 8.95 26.72 16.59
C VAL A 767 10.23 27.10 15.82
N PRO A 768 11.42 27.24 16.44
CA PRO A 768 12.65 27.56 15.70
C PRO A 768 13.08 26.50 14.68
N ILE A 769 12.74 25.21 14.88
CA ILE A 769 12.99 24.17 13.88
C ILE A 769 12.04 24.34 12.68
N LEU A 770 10.74 24.52 12.93
CA LEU A 770 9.75 24.69 11.86
C LEU A 770 9.85 26.04 11.13
N GLU A 771 10.34 27.11 11.75
CA GLU A 771 10.64 28.36 11.07
C GLU A 771 11.91 28.27 10.19
N GLN A 772 12.89 27.44 10.57
CA GLN A 772 14.15 27.25 9.81
C GLN A 772 14.02 26.20 8.71
N ARG A 773 13.15 25.20 8.91
CA ARG A 773 12.92 24.06 8.01
C ARG A 773 11.43 23.69 7.97
N PRO A 774 10.57 24.55 7.41
CA PRO A 774 9.13 24.32 7.38
C PRO A 774 8.76 23.04 6.62
N GLU A 775 9.55 22.60 5.64
CA GLU A 775 9.28 21.41 4.82
C GLU A 775 9.21 20.11 5.63
N ILE A 776 9.81 20.07 6.82
CA ILE A 776 9.74 18.93 7.76
C ILE A 776 8.28 18.69 8.20
N VAL A 777 7.40 19.71 8.15
CA VAL A 777 5.97 19.57 8.46
C VAL A 777 5.26 18.50 7.62
N LEU A 778 5.78 18.22 6.41
CA LEU A 778 5.25 17.19 5.51
C LEU A 778 5.52 15.76 6.00
N THR A 779 6.44 15.59 6.96
CA THR A 779 6.69 14.31 7.64
C THR A 779 5.89 14.13 8.92
N ALA A 780 5.06 15.10 9.31
CA ALA A 780 4.13 14.94 10.43
C ALA A 780 2.87 14.20 9.95
N GLY A 781 2.39 13.21 10.72
CA GLY A 781 1.07 12.62 10.46
C GLY A 781 -0.05 13.66 10.58
N GLY A 782 -1.14 13.49 9.83
CA GLY A 782 -2.25 14.46 9.79
C GLY A 782 -2.83 14.83 11.16
N ALA A 783 -2.83 13.90 12.12
CA ALA A 783 -3.23 14.17 13.51
C ALA A 783 -2.29 15.13 14.25
N ALA A 784 -0.97 15.05 14.03
CA ALA A 784 -0.01 15.98 14.63
C ALA A 784 -0.19 17.40 14.08
N LEU A 785 -0.59 17.55 12.81
CA LEU A 785 -0.98 18.84 12.25
C LEU A 785 -2.25 19.40 12.91
N VAL A 786 -3.23 18.55 13.25
CA VAL A 786 -4.42 18.95 14.01
C VAL A 786 -4.04 19.38 15.44
N SER A 787 -3.18 18.65 16.14
CA SER A 787 -2.67 19.06 17.46
C SER A 787 -1.94 20.40 17.40
N LEU A 788 -1.05 20.58 16.42
CA LEU A 788 -0.32 21.83 16.20
C LEU A 788 -1.27 23.01 15.92
N ALA A 789 -2.33 22.81 15.12
CA ALA A 789 -3.33 23.84 14.80
C ALA A 789 -4.06 24.39 16.04
N ASN A 790 -4.17 23.62 17.13
CA ASN A 790 -4.85 24.09 18.35
C ASN A 790 -4.09 25.23 19.03
N TYR A 791 -2.75 25.13 19.12
CA TYR A 791 -1.91 25.99 19.95
C TYR A 791 -0.87 26.82 19.19
N ALA A 792 -0.56 26.51 17.93
CA ALA A 792 0.40 27.27 17.13
C ALA A 792 -0.06 28.71 16.92
N ASP A 793 0.89 29.65 16.93
CA ASP A 793 0.59 31.04 16.63
C ASP A 793 0.41 31.26 15.11
N PRO A 794 -0.31 32.33 14.70
CA PRO A 794 -0.57 32.60 13.29
C PRO A 794 0.66 32.94 12.43
N GLN A 795 1.79 33.33 13.02
CA GLN A 795 3.04 33.55 12.26
C GLN A 795 3.63 32.21 11.84
N LEU A 796 3.74 31.24 12.76
CA LEU A 796 4.14 29.89 12.42
C LEU A 796 3.19 29.27 11.39
N LEU A 797 1.86 29.36 11.60
CA LEU A 797 0.87 28.85 10.65
C LEU A 797 1.05 29.47 9.25
N THR A 798 1.27 30.79 9.16
CA THR A 798 1.53 31.47 7.88
C THR A 798 2.80 30.95 7.21
N THR A 799 3.87 30.68 7.97
CA THR A 799 5.11 30.10 7.44
C THR A 799 4.90 28.68 6.92
N LEU A 800 4.18 27.83 7.66
CA LEU A 800 3.86 26.46 7.27
C LEU A 800 2.99 26.40 6.00
N THR A 801 1.97 27.27 5.87
CA THR A 801 1.10 27.30 4.67
C THR A 801 1.82 27.57 3.33
N ARG A 802 3.11 27.94 3.35
CA ARG A 802 3.92 28.13 2.12
C ARG A 802 4.55 26.84 1.58
N VAL A 803 4.55 25.75 2.35
CA VAL A 803 5.15 24.46 1.95
C VAL A 803 4.13 23.32 1.90
N LEU A 804 2.89 23.54 2.34
CA LEU A 804 1.83 22.52 2.31
C LEU A 804 1.34 22.33 0.86
N PRO A 805 1.40 21.11 0.29
CA PRO A 805 0.94 20.83 -1.07
C PRO A 805 -0.57 21.07 -1.20
N ASP A 806 -1.08 21.28 -2.41
CA ASP A 806 -2.51 21.57 -2.61
C ASP A 806 -3.44 20.37 -2.38
N ARG A 807 -2.95 19.16 -2.66
CA ARG A 807 -3.60 17.87 -2.35
C ARG A 807 -2.58 16.94 -1.72
N HIS A 808 -2.93 16.29 -0.60
CA HIS A 808 -2.17 15.16 -0.06
C HIS A 808 -3.03 14.32 0.89
N ILE A 809 -3.41 13.11 0.47
CA ILE A 809 -4.46 12.26 1.07
C ILE A 809 -4.38 12.14 2.61
N GLU A 810 -3.17 12.01 3.17
CA GLU A 810 -2.94 11.87 4.61
C GLU A 810 -2.90 13.21 5.38
N LEU A 811 -2.59 14.31 4.70
CA LEU A 811 -2.36 15.62 5.30
C LEU A 811 -3.54 16.57 5.11
N ASP A 812 -4.39 16.39 4.09
CA ASP A 812 -5.46 17.35 3.73
C ASP A 812 -6.36 17.72 4.93
N GLY A 813 -6.72 16.77 5.79
CA GLY A 813 -7.48 17.05 7.02
C GLY A 813 -6.69 17.85 8.08
N GLY A 814 -5.38 17.68 8.14
CA GLY A 814 -4.47 18.49 8.96
C GLY A 814 -4.25 19.88 8.38
N ILE A 815 -4.10 19.99 7.06
CA ILE A 815 -3.99 21.26 6.34
C ILE A 815 -5.27 22.07 6.52
N ALA A 816 -6.45 21.46 6.38
CA ALA A 816 -7.74 22.11 6.66
C ALA A 816 -7.84 22.65 8.10
N ALA A 817 -7.22 21.99 9.08
CA ALA A 817 -7.15 22.48 10.46
C ALA A 817 -6.29 23.75 10.59
N LEU A 818 -5.07 23.72 10.03
CA LEU A 818 -4.14 24.84 10.01
C LEU A 818 -4.73 26.04 9.25
N THR A 819 -5.35 25.79 8.10
CA THR A 819 -6.05 26.80 7.28
C THR A 819 -7.24 27.38 8.02
N ARG A 820 -8.12 26.58 8.65
CA ARG A 820 -9.26 27.15 9.42
C ARG A 820 -8.76 28.05 10.54
N ARG A 821 -7.76 27.61 11.31
CA ARG A 821 -7.19 28.40 12.41
C ARG A 821 -6.63 29.75 11.94
N LEU A 822 -5.95 29.76 10.79
CA LEU A 822 -5.41 30.98 10.18
C LEU A 822 -6.52 31.89 9.62
N THR A 823 -7.54 31.31 8.97
CA THR A 823 -8.73 32.02 8.48
C THR A 823 -9.52 32.64 9.63
N ASP A 824 -9.85 31.91 10.70
CA ASP A 824 -10.56 32.43 11.87
C ASP A 824 -9.86 33.68 12.46
N TYR A 825 -8.55 33.59 12.65
CA TYR A 825 -7.72 34.69 13.15
C TYR A 825 -7.64 35.88 12.19
N ALA A 826 -7.58 35.63 10.89
CA ALA A 826 -7.51 36.68 9.88
C ALA A 826 -8.87 37.37 9.67
N LEU A 827 -9.98 36.63 9.70
CA LEU A 827 -11.35 37.16 9.67
C LEU A 827 -11.63 38.04 10.88
N ALA A 828 -11.23 37.61 12.08
CA ALA A 828 -11.34 38.41 13.31
C ALA A 828 -10.52 39.71 13.30
N LYS A 829 -9.62 39.90 12.32
CA LYS A 829 -8.74 41.07 12.18
C LYS A 829 -8.96 41.88 10.90
N THR A 830 -9.90 41.50 10.02
CA THR A 830 -10.10 42.21 8.76
C THR A 830 -11.55 42.64 8.55
N THR A 831 -11.74 43.92 8.23
CA THR A 831 -13.00 44.50 7.79
C THR A 831 -13.16 44.51 6.26
N ASP A 832 -12.11 44.13 5.53
CA ASP A 832 -12.10 44.06 4.07
C ASP A 832 -12.86 42.81 3.59
N GLU A 833 -14.07 43.03 3.06
CA GLU A 833 -14.94 41.98 2.52
C GLU A 833 -14.27 41.15 1.42
N ALA A 834 -13.44 41.75 0.56
CA ALA A 834 -12.74 41.00 -0.50
C ALA A 834 -11.76 40.01 0.13
N LYS A 835 -10.97 40.47 1.10
CA LYS A 835 -10.05 39.62 1.84
C LYS A 835 -10.77 38.55 2.68
N LYS A 836 -11.97 38.83 3.22
CA LYS A 836 -12.80 37.79 3.87
C LYS A 836 -13.18 36.70 2.89
N ALA A 837 -13.68 37.07 1.70
CA ALA A 837 -14.04 36.10 0.67
C ALA A 837 -12.84 35.24 0.25
N ASP A 838 -11.65 35.84 0.04
CA ASP A 838 -10.41 35.12 -0.28
C ASP A 838 -9.95 34.16 0.84
N LEU A 839 -10.29 34.42 2.11
CA LEU A 839 -9.93 33.57 3.25
C LEU A 839 -10.93 32.42 3.49
N ILE A 840 -12.19 32.65 3.12
CA ILE A 840 -13.29 31.68 3.25
C ILE A 840 -13.27 30.69 2.08
N GLU A 841 -13.04 31.15 0.85
CA GLU A 841 -12.88 30.30 -0.33
C GLU A 841 -11.70 29.32 -0.17
N ARG A 842 -10.51 29.82 0.21
CA ARG A 842 -9.35 28.96 0.49
C ARG A 842 -9.58 27.95 1.60
N LEU A 843 -10.48 28.25 2.54
CA LEU A 843 -10.89 27.30 3.56
C LEU A 843 -11.85 26.25 2.98
N ALA A 844 -12.83 26.65 2.17
CA ALA A 844 -13.74 25.73 1.50
C ALA A 844 -12.98 24.72 0.63
N ASP A 845 -12.03 25.18 -0.19
CA ASP A 845 -11.18 24.32 -1.03
C ASP A 845 -10.40 23.30 -0.20
N ARG A 846 -9.78 23.71 0.91
CA ARG A 846 -9.05 22.77 1.78
C ARG A 846 -9.99 21.81 2.52
N LEU A 847 -11.24 22.20 2.80
CA LEU A 847 -12.26 21.30 3.33
C LEU A 847 -12.74 20.29 2.27
N SER A 848 -12.96 20.72 1.02
CA SER A 848 -13.33 19.84 -0.10
C SER A 848 -12.20 18.84 -0.41
N ASN A 849 -10.94 19.29 -0.37
CA ASN A 849 -9.77 18.41 -0.54
C ASN A 849 -9.69 17.33 0.56
N ALA A 850 -10.04 17.67 1.79
CA ALA A 850 -10.16 16.72 2.90
C ALA A 850 -11.42 15.82 2.85
N GLY A 851 -12.28 15.93 1.83
CA GLY A 851 -13.52 15.17 1.71
C GLY A 851 -14.65 15.65 2.62
N LEU A 852 -14.55 16.89 3.11
CA LEU A 852 -15.43 17.49 4.11
C LEU A 852 -16.59 18.29 3.49
N TYR A 853 -17.01 17.94 2.27
CA TYR A 853 -18.39 17.99 1.78
C TYR A 853 -19.26 19.16 2.29
N ALA A 854 -19.90 18.90 3.43
CA ALA A 854 -20.84 19.79 4.09
C ALA A 854 -20.17 21.02 4.76
N ASP A 855 -19.00 20.85 5.40
CA ASP A 855 -18.22 21.97 5.92
C ASP A 855 -17.73 22.88 4.77
N ALA A 856 -17.37 22.28 3.61
CA ALA A 856 -16.93 22.98 2.41
C ALA A 856 -18.07 23.78 1.75
N ALA A 857 -19.21 23.14 1.45
CA ALA A 857 -20.38 23.80 0.89
C ALA A 857 -20.88 24.98 1.76
N SER A 858 -20.81 24.86 3.09
CA SER A 858 -21.13 25.96 4.01
C SER A 858 -20.18 27.15 3.83
N ALA A 859 -18.86 26.91 3.83
CA ALA A 859 -17.86 27.95 3.63
C ALA A 859 -17.98 28.59 2.24
N SER A 860 -18.12 27.80 1.17
CA SER A 860 -18.38 28.28 -0.20
C SER A 860 -19.62 29.19 -0.25
N SER A 861 -20.71 28.82 0.44
CA SER A 861 -21.94 29.63 0.50
C SER A 861 -21.72 30.99 1.18
N ASP A 862 -21.01 31.03 2.32
CA ASP A 862 -20.65 32.27 3.02
C ASP A 862 -19.74 33.17 2.15
N GLY A 863 -18.77 32.57 1.46
CA GLY A 863 -17.89 33.26 0.51
C GLY A 863 -18.64 33.85 -0.68
N ILE A 864 -19.56 33.09 -1.27
CA ILE A 864 -20.42 33.51 -2.39
C ILE A 864 -21.34 34.67 -1.98
N ALA A 865 -21.90 34.64 -0.77
CA ALA A 865 -22.73 35.74 -0.26
C ALA A 865 -21.95 37.07 -0.17
N ILE A 866 -20.65 37.02 0.13
CA ILE A 866 -19.77 38.19 0.11
C ILE A 866 -19.37 38.56 -1.33
N ARG A 867 -18.97 37.58 -2.16
CA ARG A 867 -18.59 37.79 -3.58
C ARG A 867 -19.71 38.44 -4.39
N ARG A 868 -20.98 38.05 -4.20
CA ARG A 868 -22.14 38.67 -4.88
C ARG A 868 -22.23 40.19 -4.58
N ARG A 869 -22.13 40.60 -3.31
CA ARG A 869 -22.12 42.03 -2.92
C ARG A 869 -20.91 42.80 -3.47
N LEU A 870 -19.78 42.13 -3.67
CA LEU A 870 -18.58 42.73 -4.26
C LEU A 870 -18.69 42.85 -5.78
N ALA A 871 -19.29 41.87 -6.45
CA ALA A 871 -19.60 41.91 -7.89
C ALA A 871 -20.63 43.01 -8.23
N GLU A 872 -21.59 43.29 -7.35
CA GLU A 872 -22.50 44.44 -7.49
C GLU A 872 -21.77 45.80 -7.49
N ALA A 873 -20.58 45.89 -6.87
CA ALA A 873 -19.82 47.13 -6.73
C ALA A 873 -18.64 47.26 -7.71
N ASP A 874 -17.98 46.15 -8.04
CA ASP A 874 -16.86 46.05 -9.00
C ASP A 874 -16.97 44.71 -9.77
N PRO A 875 -17.83 44.66 -10.81
CA PRO A 875 -18.10 43.44 -11.57
C PRO A 875 -16.84 42.79 -12.15
N ALA A 876 -16.01 43.58 -12.84
CA ALA A 876 -14.86 43.08 -13.60
C ALA A 876 -13.83 42.36 -12.71
N LYS A 877 -13.70 42.78 -11.45
CA LYS A 877 -12.78 42.17 -10.49
C LYS A 877 -13.35 40.96 -9.74
N HIS A 878 -14.66 40.96 -9.44
CA HIS A 878 -15.24 40.00 -8.50
C HIS A 878 -16.15 38.95 -9.13
N GLU A 879 -16.63 39.15 -10.36
CA GLU A 879 -17.41 38.15 -11.07
C GLU A 879 -16.63 36.87 -11.45
N PRO A 880 -15.37 36.93 -11.93
CA PRO A 880 -14.59 35.70 -12.18
C PRO A 880 -14.36 34.88 -10.89
N LEU A 881 -14.16 35.57 -9.77
CA LEU A 881 -13.97 34.96 -8.45
C LEU A 881 -15.30 34.45 -7.83
N LEU A 882 -16.45 34.89 -8.35
CA LEU A 882 -17.77 34.38 -8.02
C LEU A 882 -18.09 33.12 -8.86
N VAL A 883 -17.76 33.11 -10.16
CA VAL A 883 -17.85 31.92 -11.03
C VAL A 883 -17.09 30.75 -10.43
N TYR A 884 -15.83 30.97 -10.04
CA TYR A 884 -14.98 29.94 -9.44
C TYR A 884 -15.63 29.31 -8.19
N ALA A 885 -16.05 30.15 -7.24
CA ALA A 885 -16.67 29.69 -5.99
C ALA A 885 -18.01 28.96 -6.23
N LEU A 886 -18.82 29.41 -7.20
CA LEU A 886 -20.07 28.74 -7.59
C LEU A 886 -19.82 27.36 -8.22
N GLY A 887 -18.75 27.21 -9.02
CA GLY A 887 -18.32 25.92 -9.56
C GLY A 887 -17.95 24.92 -8.46
N ASN A 888 -17.11 25.33 -7.51
CA ASN A 888 -16.71 24.48 -6.38
C ASN A 888 -17.90 24.17 -5.45
N LEU A 889 -18.79 25.14 -5.18
CA LEU A 889 -20.05 24.89 -4.46
C LEU A 889 -20.92 23.84 -5.19
N GLY A 890 -21.02 23.89 -6.51
CA GLY A 890 -21.74 22.89 -7.30
C GLY A 890 -21.21 21.46 -7.08
N ILE A 891 -19.88 21.30 -7.03
CA ILE A 891 -19.22 20.01 -6.78
C ILE A 891 -19.45 19.53 -5.33
N ASP A 892 -19.30 20.42 -4.34
CA ASP A 892 -19.55 20.08 -2.93
C ASP A 892 -21.02 19.69 -2.68
N LEU A 893 -21.97 20.45 -3.24
CA LEU A 893 -23.41 20.17 -3.17
C LEU A 893 -23.78 18.84 -3.83
N TRP A 894 -23.14 18.49 -4.95
CA TRP A 894 -23.30 17.21 -5.61
C TRP A 894 -22.83 16.06 -4.71
N HIS A 895 -21.68 16.20 -4.05
CA HIS A 895 -21.15 15.18 -3.13
C HIS A 895 -21.97 14.99 -1.84
N VAL A 896 -22.74 15.99 -1.40
CA VAL A 896 -23.74 15.84 -0.32
C VAL A 896 -25.16 15.51 -0.81
N GLY A 897 -25.32 15.19 -2.11
CA GLY A 897 -26.57 14.70 -2.69
C GLY A 897 -27.61 15.77 -3.05
N GLN A 898 -27.28 17.05 -2.99
CA GLN A 898 -28.20 18.17 -3.26
C GLN A 898 -28.20 18.57 -4.75
N SER A 899 -28.49 17.61 -5.64
CA SER A 899 -28.29 17.76 -7.11
C SER A 899 -28.96 18.99 -7.75
N GLU A 900 -30.17 19.38 -7.35
CA GLU A 900 -30.83 20.57 -7.93
C GLU A 900 -30.20 21.89 -7.45
N ALA A 901 -29.70 21.93 -6.21
CA ALA A 901 -28.93 23.08 -5.71
C ALA A 901 -27.55 23.17 -6.39
N ALA A 902 -26.92 22.01 -6.65
CA ALA A 902 -25.70 21.92 -7.45
C ALA A 902 -25.90 22.45 -8.88
N LEU A 903 -26.96 22.01 -9.59
CA LEU A 903 -27.32 22.56 -10.89
C LEU A 903 -27.55 24.08 -10.85
N THR A 904 -28.25 24.57 -9.83
CA THR A 904 -28.52 26.02 -9.66
C THR A 904 -27.22 26.82 -9.54
N ALA A 905 -26.24 26.34 -8.77
CA ALA A 905 -24.94 26.98 -8.64
C ALA A 905 -24.14 26.96 -9.96
N MET A 906 -24.22 25.86 -10.72
CA MET A 906 -23.54 25.75 -12.02
C MET A 906 -24.17 26.63 -13.11
N ASP A 907 -25.50 26.79 -13.11
CA ASP A 907 -26.20 27.66 -14.07
C ASP A 907 -25.98 29.16 -13.78
N ASP A 908 -25.93 29.55 -12.50
CA ASP A 908 -25.45 30.87 -12.06
C ASP A 908 -24.03 31.14 -12.58
N ALA A 909 -23.11 30.18 -12.43
CA ALA A 909 -21.72 30.30 -12.90
C ALA A 909 -21.65 30.45 -14.42
N VAL A 910 -22.33 29.59 -15.18
CA VAL A 910 -22.43 29.67 -16.65
C VAL A 910 -23.02 31.01 -17.11
N THR A 911 -24.03 31.52 -16.41
CA THR A 911 -24.68 32.80 -16.73
C THR A 911 -23.71 33.98 -16.57
N ILE A 912 -22.90 33.98 -15.50
CA ILE A 912 -21.89 35.02 -15.28
C ILE A 912 -20.73 34.87 -16.28
N SER A 913 -20.19 33.65 -16.48
CA SER A 913 -19.12 33.39 -17.45
C SER A 913 -19.50 33.80 -18.88
N ARG A 914 -20.76 33.58 -19.29
CA ARG A 914 -21.22 33.96 -20.64
C ARG A 914 -21.28 35.47 -20.83
N ARG A 915 -21.59 36.24 -19.78
CA ARG A 915 -21.48 37.70 -19.79
C ARG A 915 -20.02 38.16 -19.85
N LEU A 916 -19.14 37.56 -19.06
CA LEU A 916 -17.71 37.89 -19.03
C LEU A 916 -17.03 37.59 -20.38
N ALA A 917 -17.25 36.41 -20.96
CA ALA A 917 -16.71 36.03 -22.26
C ALA A 917 -17.29 36.86 -23.43
N ALA A 918 -18.51 37.41 -23.30
CA ALA A 918 -19.06 38.35 -24.28
C ALA A 918 -18.42 39.74 -24.21
N ALA A 919 -17.83 40.14 -23.07
CA ALA A 919 -17.13 41.41 -22.89
C ALA A 919 -15.63 41.30 -23.22
N GLU A 920 -14.96 40.27 -22.72
CA GLU A 920 -13.52 40.00 -22.90
C GLU A 920 -13.29 38.54 -23.33
N PRO A 921 -13.51 38.20 -24.62
CA PRO A 921 -13.48 36.81 -25.09
C PRO A 921 -12.12 36.13 -24.89
N ASP A 922 -11.02 36.85 -25.14
CA ASP A 922 -9.66 36.29 -25.02
C ASP A 922 -9.23 36.04 -23.55
N ALA A 923 -10.03 36.49 -22.56
CA ALA A 923 -9.80 36.23 -21.14
C ALA A 923 -10.70 35.09 -20.60
N TYR A 924 -12.02 35.17 -20.81
CA TYR A 924 -12.99 34.34 -20.07
C TYR A 924 -13.66 33.21 -20.88
N THR A 925 -13.29 33.02 -22.15
CA THR A 925 -13.86 31.92 -22.97
C THR A 925 -13.48 30.53 -22.46
N GLU A 926 -12.33 30.40 -21.78
CA GLU A 926 -11.88 29.13 -21.18
C GLU A 926 -12.71 28.78 -19.93
N ASP A 927 -12.91 29.75 -19.03
CA ASP A 927 -13.76 29.61 -17.84
C ASP A 927 -15.22 29.27 -18.21
N LEU A 928 -15.75 29.90 -19.28
CA LEU A 928 -17.06 29.57 -19.82
C LEU A 928 -17.13 28.12 -20.31
N ALA A 929 -16.16 27.67 -21.10
CA ALA A 929 -16.13 26.32 -21.64
C ALA A 929 -16.01 25.24 -20.53
N ALA A 930 -15.23 25.52 -19.48
CA ALA A 930 -15.12 24.68 -18.29
C ALA A 930 -16.45 24.61 -17.51
N ALA A 931 -17.07 25.75 -17.21
CA ALA A 931 -18.35 25.81 -16.50
C ALA A 931 -19.48 25.08 -17.25
N LEU A 932 -19.57 25.27 -18.57
CA LEU A 932 -20.51 24.57 -19.44
C LEU A 932 -20.28 23.05 -19.46
N THR A 933 -19.03 22.60 -19.42
CA THR A 933 -18.67 21.17 -19.40
C THR A 933 -19.11 20.51 -18.09
N ASN A 934 -18.95 21.18 -16.95
CA ASN A 934 -19.38 20.72 -15.63
C ASN A 934 -20.92 20.67 -15.52
N LEU A 935 -21.62 21.68 -16.04
CA LEU A 935 -23.08 21.70 -16.13
C LEU A 935 -23.59 20.54 -17.02
N ALA A 936 -23.00 20.34 -18.20
CA ALA A 936 -23.35 19.25 -19.10
C ALA A 936 -23.14 17.86 -18.46
N GLY A 937 -22.02 17.66 -17.73
CA GLY A 937 -21.76 16.42 -16.98
C GLY A 937 -22.84 16.13 -15.92
N SER A 938 -23.19 17.14 -15.12
CA SER A 938 -24.23 17.00 -14.08
C SER A 938 -25.63 16.71 -14.67
N LEU A 939 -25.93 17.29 -15.84
CA LEU A 939 -27.17 17.00 -16.58
C LEU A 939 -27.15 15.60 -17.23
N ILE A 940 -26.00 15.09 -17.68
CA ILE A 940 -25.84 13.70 -18.16
C ILE A 940 -26.15 12.68 -17.06
N ASP A 941 -25.64 12.89 -15.85
CA ASP A 941 -25.88 11.99 -14.70
C ASP A 941 -27.36 12.00 -14.25
N LEU A 942 -28.03 13.16 -14.36
CA LEU A 942 -29.48 13.29 -14.18
C LEU A 942 -30.30 12.84 -15.41
N ARG A 943 -29.63 12.41 -16.50
CA ARG A 943 -30.21 11.98 -17.79
C ARG A 943 -31.04 13.05 -18.51
N ARG A 944 -30.79 14.33 -18.22
CA ARG A 944 -31.42 15.51 -18.82
C ARG A 944 -30.74 15.87 -20.16
N TYR A 945 -30.60 14.88 -21.05
CA TYR A 945 -29.86 15.02 -22.32
C TYR A 945 -30.32 16.20 -23.22
N PRO A 946 -31.63 16.53 -23.34
CA PRO A 946 -32.06 17.69 -24.12
C PRO A 946 -31.53 19.02 -23.56
N ASP A 947 -31.49 19.16 -22.23
CA ASP A 947 -30.99 20.35 -21.53
C ASP A 947 -29.46 20.44 -21.64
N ALA A 948 -28.78 19.30 -21.64
CA ALA A 948 -27.31 19.19 -21.68
C ALA A 948 -26.70 19.52 -23.06
N LEU A 949 -27.47 19.36 -24.15
CA LEU A 949 -26.96 19.44 -25.53
C LEU A 949 -26.34 20.82 -25.85
N ALA A 950 -27.10 21.91 -25.65
CA ALA A 950 -26.62 23.24 -26.00
C ALA A 950 -25.36 23.66 -25.22
N PRO A 951 -25.27 23.46 -23.88
CA PRO A 951 -24.02 23.67 -23.15
C PRO A 951 -22.83 22.86 -23.66
N ALA A 952 -23.04 21.58 -24.01
CA ALA A 952 -21.96 20.72 -24.51
C ALA A 952 -21.46 21.15 -25.91
N GLU A 953 -22.35 21.59 -26.80
CA GLU A 953 -21.97 22.10 -28.12
C GLU A 953 -21.24 23.45 -28.04
N GLU A 954 -21.66 24.34 -27.13
CA GLU A 954 -21.01 25.62 -26.83
C GLU A 954 -19.59 25.38 -26.26
N ALA A 955 -19.45 24.49 -25.26
CA ALA A 955 -18.16 24.11 -24.67
C ALA A 955 -17.17 23.52 -25.69
N VAL A 956 -17.59 22.52 -26.47
CA VAL A 956 -16.74 21.91 -27.51
C VAL A 956 -16.36 22.93 -28.59
N THR A 957 -17.27 23.85 -28.94
CA THR A 957 -16.97 24.91 -29.90
C THR A 957 -15.88 25.85 -29.38
N HIS A 958 -15.96 26.25 -28.10
CA HIS A 958 -14.94 27.09 -27.47
C HIS A 958 -13.60 26.35 -27.31
N PHE A 959 -13.56 25.13 -26.78
CA PHE A 959 -12.31 24.38 -26.64
C PHE A 959 -11.65 24.06 -27.99
N ARG A 960 -12.41 23.75 -29.06
CA ARG A 960 -11.87 23.60 -30.43
C ARG A 960 -11.29 24.90 -31.00
N GLN A 961 -11.72 26.06 -30.53
CA GLN A 961 -11.13 27.36 -30.90
C GLN A 961 -9.88 27.66 -30.06
N LEU A 962 -9.94 27.47 -28.75
CA LEU A 962 -8.84 27.70 -27.82
C LEU A 962 -7.65 26.78 -28.10
N ARG A 963 -7.87 25.49 -28.38
CA ARG A 963 -6.81 24.50 -28.67
C ARG A 963 -5.93 24.88 -29.87
N LYS A 964 -6.42 25.71 -30.80
CA LYS A 964 -5.64 26.25 -31.94
C LYS A 964 -4.57 27.26 -31.50
N ARG A 965 -4.70 27.84 -30.31
CA ARG A 965 -3.77 28.79 -29.69
C ARG A 965 -2.99 28.16 -28.54
N ASN A 966 -3.65 27.32 -27.74
CA ASN A 966 -3.08 26.59 -26.61
C ASN A 966 -3.29 25.07 -26.80
N PRO A 967 -2.32 24.34 -27.38
CA PRO A 967 -2.39 22.89 -27.54
C PRO A 967 -2.52 22.11 -26.22
N GLY A 968 -2.19 22.72 -25.07
CA GLY A 968 -2.34 22.12 -23.76
C GLY A 968 -3.78 21.75 -23.39
N LEU A 969 -4.78 22.44 -23.98
CA LEU A 969 -6.22 22.22 -23.75
C LEU A 969 -6.78 20.95 -24.42
N ALA A 970 -5.97 19.90 -24.49
CA ALA A 970 -6.34 18.62 -25.07
C ALA A 970 -7.26 17.83 -24.13
N HIS A 971 -6.95 17.78 -22.83
CA HIS A 971 -7.73 17.02 -21.84
C HIS A 971 -9.15 17.58 -21.70
N GLU A 972 -9.27 18.90 -21.62
CA GLU A 972 -10.51 19.65 -21.45
C GLU A 972 -11.42 19.48 -22.67
N LEU A 973 -10.84 19.57 -23.88
CA LEU A 973 -11.55 19.27 -25.11
C LEU A 973 -12.00 17.80 -25.18
N GLY A 974 -11.14 16.85 -24.80
CA GLY A 974 -11.48 15.43 -24.76
C GLY A 974 -12.67 15.14 -23.84
N SER A 975 -12.69 15.77 -22.66
CA SER A 975 -13.78 15.67 -21.69
C SER A 975 -15.09 16.25 -22.23
N ALA A 976 -15.03 17.46 -22.80
CA ALA A 976 -16.20 18.10 -23.42
C ALA A 976 -16.75 17.30 -24.62
N LEU A 977 -15.87 16.76 -25.47
CA LEU A 977 -16.24 15.90 -26.60
C LEU A 977 -16.89 14.59 -26.16
N ARG A 978 -16.35 13.96 -25.11
CA ARG A 978 -16.92 12.73 -24.52
C ARG A 978 -18.32 12.98 -23.98
N ASN A 979 -18.53 14.08 -23.25
CA ASN A 979 -19.85 14.48 -22.76
C ASN A 979 -20.81 14.76 -23.93
N LEU A 980 -20.38 15.52 -24.94
CA LEU A 980 -21.18 15.80 -26.15
C LEU A 980 -21.55 14.50 -26.89
N ALA A 981 -20.63 13.54 -27.02
CA ALA A 981 -20.88 12.26 -27.67
C ALA A 981 -21.92 11.41 -26.92
N ILE A 982 -21.87 11.38 -25.59
CA ILE A 982 -22.89 10.71 -24.74
C ILE A 982 -24.28 11.31 -24.99
N ILE A 983 -24.37 12.64 -25.09
CA ILE A 983 -25.63 13.35 -25.35
C ILE A 983 -26.13 13.07 -26.77
N LEU A 984 -25.29 13.26 -27.79
CA LEU A 984 -25.65 13.07 -29.21
C LEU A 984 -26.08 11.63 -29.53
N ASN A 985 -25.56 10.62 -28.83
CA ASN A 985 -26.01 9.23 -28.96
C ASN A 985 -27.50 9.03 -28.62
N TYR A 986 -28.09 9.90 -27.78
CA TYR A 986 -29.54 9.92 -27.52
C TYR A 986 -30.33 10.48 -28.72
N HIS A 987 -29.75 11.41 -29.46
CA HIS A 987 -30.36 12.08 -30.62
C HIS A 987 -30.09 11.31 -31.92
N ARG A 988 -30.86 10.25 -32.20
CA ARG A 988 -30.66 9.35 -33.37
C ARG A 988 -30.38 10.03 -34.72
N VAL A 989 -30.92 11.23 -34.98
CA VAL A 989 -30.70 12.00 -36.22
C VAL A 989 -29.26 12.53 -36.34
N ARG A 990 -28.58 12.79 -35.21
CA ARG A 990 -27.21 13.32 -35.11
C ARG A 990 -26.20 12.27 -34.66
N ARG A 991 -26.48 11.00 -35.00
CA ARG A 991 -25.64 9.84 -34.66
C ARG A 991 -24.20 9.98 -35.20
N GLN A 992 -24.03 10.56 -36.38
CA GLN A 992 -22.71 10.78 -36.99
C GLN A 992 -21.89 11.81 -36.22
N ASP A 993 -22.47 12.97 -35.88
CA ASP A 993 -21.86 13.99 -35.02
C ASP A 993 -21.34 13.39 -33.71
N GLY A 994 -22.11 12.48 -33.09
CA GLY A 994 -21.74 11.78 -31.87
C GLY A 994 -20.61 10.77 -32.05
N LEU A 995 -20.56 10.05 -33.18
CA LEU A 995 -19.45 9.17 -33.53
C LEU A 995 -18.14 9.94 -33.72
N ASP A 996 -18.19 11.07 -34.43
CA ASP A 996 -17.00 11.85 -34.73
C ASP A 996 -16.50 12.62 -33.51
N ALA A 997 -17.38 13.05 -32.61
CA ALA A 997 -17.00 13.57 -31.29
C ALA A 997 -16.35 12.48 -30.41
N ALA A 998 -16.88 11.26 -30.39
CA ALA A 998 -16.29 10.14 -29.63
C ALA A 998 -14.92 9.72 -30.18
N ARG A 999 -14.73 9.75 -31.50
CA ARG A 999 -13.42 9.51 -32.14
C ARG A 999 -12.39 10.57 -31.75
N GLU A 1000 -12.71 11.86 -31.90
CA GLU A 1000 -11.78 12.93 -31.52
C GLU A 1000 -11.43 12.85 -30.02
N ALA A 1001 -12.37 12.47 -29.13
CA ALA A 1001 -12.08 12.22 -27.72
C ALA A 1001 -11.14 11.02 -27.49
N VAL A 1002 -11.35 9.89 -28.17
CA VAL A 1002 -10.49 8.70 -28.07
C VAL A 1002 -9.08 8.98 -28.60
N ASP A 1003 -8.95 9.68 -29.74
CA ASP A 1003 -7.65 10.02 -30.32
C ASP A 1003 -6.86 10.96 -29.40
N ILE A 1004 -7.52 11.97 -28.83
CA ILE A 1004 -6.96 12.87 -27.80
C ILE A 1004 -6.48 12.08 -26.58
N TYR A 1005 -7.32 11.23 -25.99
CA TYR A 1005 -6.93 10.50 -24.79
C TYR A 1005 -5.91 9.39 -25.06
N ARG A 1006 -5.83 8.86 -26.29
CA ARG A 1006 -4.79 7.91 -26.70
C ARG A 1006 -3.44 8.61 -26.88
N GLU A 1007 -3.40 9.83 -27.42
CA GLU A 1007 -2.20 10.67 -27.42
C GLU A 1007 -1.76 11.02 -25.99
N LEU A 1008 -2.69 11.48 -25.14
CA LEU A 1008 -2.40 11.86 -23.76
C LEU A 1008 -1.93 10.68 -22.90
N ALA A 1009 -2.58 9.52 -22.98
CA ALA A 1009 -2.18 8.32 -22.24
C ALA A 1009 -0.88 7.68 -22.78
N THR A 1010 -0.50 7.94 -24.04
CA THR A 1010 0.83 7.55 -24.55
C THR A 1010 1.95 8.38 -23.91
N ASN A 1011 1.67 9.65 -23.59
CA ASN A 1011 2.63 10.57 -22.98
C ASN A 1011 2.65 10.51 -21.44
N ARG A 1012 1.49 10.27 -20.81
CA ARG A 1012 1.28 10.18 -19.35
C ARG A 1012 0.20 9.15 -18.99
N PRO A 1013 0.49 7.85 -19.06
CA PRO A 1013 -0.47 6.80 -18.74
C PRO A 1013 -0.93 6.85 -17.27
N GLU A 1014 -0.09 7.34 -16.36
CA GLU A 1014 -0.39 7.48 -14.94
C GLU A 1014 -1.49 8.52 -14.63
N ILE A 1015 -1.80 9.40 -15.58
CA ILE A 1015 -2.87 10.39 -15.46
C ILE A 1015 -4.09 9.98 -16.30
N HIS A 1016 -3.90 9.62 -17.58
CA HIS A 1016 -4.99 9.65 -18.58
C HIS A 1016 -5.56 8.29 -19.01
N THR A 1017 -5.10 7.19 -18.41
CA THR A 1017 -5.55 5.83 -18.75
C THR A 1017 -7.04 5.59 -18.42
N VAL A 1018 -7.58 6.28 -17.40
CA VAL A 1018 -9.00 6.15 -17.02
C VAL A 1018 -9.91 6.80 -18.07
N GLU A 1019 -9.59 8.02 -18.49
CA GLU A 1019 -10.37 8.80 -19.44
C GLU A 1019 -10.33 8.20 -20.84
N LEU A 1020 -9.20 7.59 -21.23
CA LEU A 1020 -9.11 6.76 -22.44
C LEU A 1020 -10.10 5.58 -22.36
N ALA A 1021 -10.12 4.82 -21.26
CA ALA A 1021 -11.02 3.69 -21.11
C ALA A 1021 -12.51 4.10 -21.10
N GLU A 1022 -12.85 5.23 -20.47
CA GLU A 1022 -14.21 5.79 -20.51
C GLU A 1022 -14.60 6.32 -21.90
N SER A 1023 -13.65 6.87 -22.66
CA SER A 1023 -13.87 7.36 -24.02
C SER A 1023 -14.04 6.21 -25.03
N LEU A 1024 -13.20 5.18 -24.96
CA LEU A 1024 -13.35 3.93 -25.73
C LEU A 1024 -14.69 3.24 -25.40
N GLY A 1025 -15.02 3.16 -24.11
CA GLY A 1025 -16.29 2.65 -23.61
C GLY A 1025 -17.50 3.52 -23.98
N THR A 1026 -17.28 4.73 -24.49
CA THR A 1026 -18.29 5.61 -25.09
C THR A 1026 -18.35 5.38 -26.60
N LEU A 1027 -17.22 5.45 -27.31
CA LEU A 1027 -17.12 5.21 -28.75
C LEU A 1027 -17.74 3.88 -29.17
N GLY A 1028 -17.39 2.79 -28.50
CA GLY A 1028 -17.98 1.47 -28.78
C GLY A 1028 -19.49 1.37 -28.44
N LYS A 1029 -19.98 2.12 -27.45
CA LYS A 1029 -21.43 2.23 -27.19
C LYS A 1029 -22.17 2.92 -28.34
N ILE A 1030 -21.56 3.92 -28.96
CA ILE A 1030 -22.13 4.60 -30.12
C ILE A 1030 -22.00 3.71 -31.35
N LEU A 1031 -20.80 3.21 -31.70
CA LEU A 1031 -20.56 2.39 -32.91
C LEU A 1031 -21.57 1.25 -33.07
N SER A 1032 -21.91 0.54 -32.00
CA SER A 1032 -22.97 -0.48 -32.01
C SER A 1032 -24.38 0.13 -32.13
N ASP A 1033 -24.89 0.35 -33.35
CA ASP A 1033 -26.34 0.53 -33.58
C ASP A 1033 -27.11 -0.81 -33.46
N PRO A 1034 -28.45 -0.80 -33.44
CA PRO A 1034 -29.24 -2.03 -33.50
C PRO A 1034 -29.06 -2.84 -34.79
N ASP A 1035 -28.52 -2.24 -35.86
CA ASP A 1035 -28.33 -2.88 -37.17
C ASP A 1035 -26.94 -3.53 -37.30
N HIS A 1036 -25.91 -2.96 -36.64
CA HIS A 1036 -24.53 -3.48 -36.57
C HIS A 1036 -24.03 -3.55 -35.11
N PRO A 1037 -24.66 -4.36 -34.24
CA PRO A 1037 -24.35 -4.38 -32.80
C PRO A 1037 -22.90 -4.78 -32.48
N GLU A 1038 -22.24 -5.55 -33.34
CA GLU A 1038 -20.85 -5.96 -33.19
C GLU A 1038 -19.82 -4.84 -33.46
N ALA A 1039 -20.21 -3.76 -34.15
CA ALA A 1039 -19.27 -2.78 -34.70
C ALA A 1039 -18.42 -2.03 -33.65
N GLY A 1040 -18.95 -1.86 -32.43
CA GLY A 1040 -18.25 -1.25 -31.29
C GLY A 1040 -17.63 -2.23 -30.29
N LEU A 1041 -17.64 -3.53 -30.56
CA LEU A 1041 -17.03 -4.52 -29.66
C LEU A 1041 -15.52 -4.34 -29.44
N PRO A 1042 -14.69 -3.97 -30.43
CA PRO A 1042 -13.25 -3.78 -30.22
C PRO A 1042 -12.94 -2.70 -29.17
N ASP A 1043 -13.53 -1.51 -29.29
CA ASP A 1043 -13.32 -0.39 -28.35
C ASP A 1043 -13.84 -0.73 -26.94
N LEU A 1044 -14.96 -1.46 -26.86
CA LEU A 1044 -15.49 -1.96 -25.59
C LEU A 1044 -14.54 -2.99 -24.95
N GLN A 1045 -13.91 -3.87 -25.74
CA GLN A 1045 -12.95 -4.87 -25.26
C GLN A 1045 -11.63 -4.22 -24.81
N GLU A 1046 -11.15 -3.18 -25.52
CA GLU A 1046 -10.01 -2.35 -25.11
C GLU A 1046 -10.31 -1.64 -23.77
N SER A 1047 -11.46 -0.96 -23.69
CA SER A 1047 -11.99 -0.33 -22.46
C SER A 1047 -12.08 -1.31 -21.28
N ALA A 1048 -12.67 -2.50 -21.48
CA ALA A 1048 -12.78 -3.52 -20.45
C ALA A 1048 -11.40 -4.08 -20.03
N THR A 1049 -10.44 -4.17 -20.95
CA THR A 1049 -9.08 -4.64 -20.64
C THR A 1049 -8.33 -3.64 -19.77
N ILE A 1050 -8.43 -2.34 -20.07
CA ILE A 1050 -7.87 -1.27 -19.24
C ILE A 1050 -8.54 -1.27 -17.85
N PHE A 1051 -9.88 -1.36 -17.78
CA PHE A 1051 -10.57 -1.40 -16.50
C PHE A 1051 -10.25 -2.66 -15.68
N ARG A 1052 -10.06 -3.83 -16.30
CA ARG A 1052 -9.55 -5.03 -15.60
C ARG A 1052 -8.21 -4.74 -14.92
N GLN A 1053 -7.24 -4.18 -15.65
CA GLN A 1053 -5.94 -3.80 -15.09
C GLN A 1053 -6.09 -2.85 -13.89
N LEU A 1054 -6.85 -1.76 -14.05
CA LEU A 1054 -7.12 -0.78 -12.98
C LEU A 1054 -7.78 -1.41 -11.74
N THR A 1055 -8.75 -2.33 -11.92
CA THR A 1055 -9.41 -3.01 -10.80
C THR A 1055 -8.52 -3.96 -10.01
N THR A 1056 -7.37 -4.40 -10.55
CA THR A 1056 -6.38 -5.17 -9.77
C THR A 1056 -5.72 -4.31 -8.68
N HIS A 1057 -5.67 -2.99 -8.87
CA HIS A 1057 -5.05 -2.04 -7.94
C HIS A 1057 -6.12 -1.35 -7.06
N ASN A 1058 -7.27 -0.99 -7.64
CA ASN A 1058 -8.38 -0.39 -6.91
C ASN A 1058 -9.76 -0.83 -7.46
N LEU A 1059 -10.23 -1.99 -6.99
CA LEU A 1059 -11.55 -2.53 -7.33
C LEU A 1059 -12.70 -1.56 -6.93
N ALA A 1060 -12.57 -0.85 -5.81
CA ALA A 1060 -13.62 0.04 -5.31
C ALA A 1060 -13.80 1.31 -6.17
N ALA A 1061 -12.72 1.84 -6.77
CA ALA A 1061 -12.79 3.01 -7.63
C ALA A 1061 -13.19 2.69 -9.08
N HIS A 1062 -12.79 1.52 -9.61
CA HIS A 1062 -12.91 1.22 -11.05
C HIS A 1062 -13.89 0.08 -11.38
N GLY A 1063 -14.35 -0.68 -10.39
CA GLY A 1063 -15.22 -1.84 -10.58
C GLY A 1063 -16.56 -1.52 -11.24
N ASP A 1064 -17.24 -0.44 -10.82
CA ASP A 1064 -18.48 0.02 -11.44
C ASP A 1064 -18.31 0.39 -12.92
N SER A 1065 -17.15 0.90 -13.34
CA SER A 1065 -16.87 1.15 -14.77
C SER A 1065 -16.65 -0.15 -15.53
N LEU A 1066 -15.95 -1.13 -14.94
CA LEU A 1066 -15.78 -2.45 -15.55
C LEU A 1066 -17.12 -3.17 -15.74
N ILE A 1067 -17.98 -3.23 -14.71
CA ILE A 1067 -19.32 -3.85 -14.77
C ILE A 1067 -20.17 -3.20 -15.87
N ARG A 1068 -20.21 -1.86 -15.92
CA ARG A 1068 -20.96 -1.10 -16.94
C ARG A 1068 -20.45 -1.37 -18.36
N THR A 1069 -19.15 -1.58 -18.54
CA THR A 1069 -18.57 -1.95 -19.85
C THR A 1069 -18.86 -3.41 -20.21
N LEU A 1070 -18.74 -4.35 -19.26
CA LEU A 1070 -19.02 -5.78 -19.49
C LEU A 1070 -20.51 -6.06 -19.78
N ASP A 1071 -21.47 -5.45 -19.08
CA ASP A 1071 -22.89 -5.60 -19.43
C ASP A 1071 -23.24 -4.90 -20.76
N THR A 1072 -22.49 -3.86 -21.16
CA THR A 1072 -22.58 -3.31 -22.51
C THR A 1072 -22.11 -4.35 -23.54
N ILE A 1073 -20.93 -4.97 -23.35
CA ILE A 1073 -20.41 -6.04 -24.20
C ILE A 1073 -21.42 -7.19 -24.28
N ALA A 1074 -21.96 -7.65 -23.16
CA ALA A 1074 -22.99 -8.68 -23.09
C ALA A 1074 -24.23 -8.31 -23.92
N THR A 1075 -24.69 -7.06 -23.84
CA THR A 1075 -25.82 -6.56 -24.64
C THR A 1075 -25.52 -6.56 -26.14
N ARG A 1076 -24.29 -6.19 -26.54
CA ARG A 1076 -23.89 -6.14 -27.96
C ARG A 1076 -23.68 -7.53 -28.56
N LEU A 1077 -23.03 -8.43 -27.82
CA LEU A 1077 -22.91 -9.84 -28.18
C LEU A 1077 -24.29 -10.51 -28.29
N TRP A 1078 -25.25 -10.14 -27.44
CA TRP A 1078 -26.63 -10.64 -27.52
C TRP A 1078 -27.32 -10.24 -28.83
N GLN A 1079 -27.24 -8.95 -29.16
CA GLN A 1079 -27.81 -8.38 -30.38
C GLN A 1079 -27.13 -8.96 -31.64
N ALA A 1080 -25.83 -9.29 -31.57
CA ALA A 1080 -25.08 -9.99 -32.62
C ALA A 1080 -25.30 -11.51 -32.66
N HIS A 1081 -26.29 -12.04 -31.93
CA HIS A 1081 -26.60 -13.47 -31.78
C HIS A 1081 -25.47 -14.36 -31.21
N GLN A 1082 -24.47 -13.76 -30.57
CA GLN A 1082 -23.35 -14.45 -29.92
C GLN A 1082 -23.67 -14.83 -28.47
N HIS A 1083 -24.81 -15.51 -28.28
CA HIS A 1083 -25.46 -15.73 -26.99
C HIS A 1083 -24.55 -16.34 -25.91
N GLU A 1084 -23.68 -17.31 -26.24
CA GLU A 1084 -22.75 -17.92 -25.27
C GLU A 1084 -21.72 -16.91 -24.73
N GLN A 1085 -21.18 -16.03 -25.59
CA GLN A 1085 -20.22 -15.00 -25.18
C GLN A 1085 -20.92 -13.88 -24.40
N ALA A 1086 -22.16 -13.55 -24.77
CA ALA A 1086 -22.99 -12.58 -24.06
C ALA A 1086 -23.31 -13.03 -22.62
N ILE A 1087 -23.60 -14.31 -22.43
CA ILE A 1087 -23.80 -14.92 -21.11
C ILE A 1087 -22.52 -14.80 -20.27
N LYS A 1088 -21.36 -15.20 -20.79
CA LYS A 1088 -20.06 -15.11 -20.08
C LYS A 1088 -19.68 -13.68 -19.68
N ALA A 1089 -19.88 -12.71 -20.58
CA ALA A 1089 -19.63 -11.30 -20.26
C ALA A 1089 -20.60 -10.76 -19.18
N GLY A 1090 -21.83 -11.26 -19.12
CA GLY A 1090 -22.78 -10.96 -18.06
C GLY A 1090 -22.43 -11.64 -16.72
N GLU A 1091 -21.99 -12.89 -16.75
CA GLU A 1091 -21.48 -13.63 -15.57
C GLU A 1091 -20.28 -12.92 -14.96
N GLU A 1092 -19.30 -12.50 -15.76
CA GLU A 1092 -18.14 -11.72 -15.30
C GLU A 1092 -18.56 -10.38 -14.68
N ALA A 1093 -19.51 -9.66 -15.30
CA ALA A 1093 -20.05 -8.40 -14.77
C ALA A 1093 -20.74 -8.61 -13.42
N ILE A 1094 -21.48 -9.70 -13.25
CA ILE A 1094 -22.17 -10.05 -12.01
C ILE A 1094 -21.18 -10.45 -10.93
N ASP A 1095 -20.18 -11.28 -11.21
CA ASP A 1095 -19.21 -11.72 -10.21
C ASP A 1095 -18.28 -10.58 -9.75
N ILE A 1096 -17.94 -9.64 -10.63
CA ILE A 1096 -17.28 -8.39 -10.22
C ILE A 1096 -18.21 -7.55 -9.35
N GLY A 1097 -19.50 -7.45 -9.70
CA GLY A 1097 -20.51 -6.77 -8.89
C GLY A 1097 -20.71 -7.39 -7.50
N ARG A 1098 -20.76 -8.71 -7.39
CA ARG A 1098 -20.82 -9.44 -6.11
C ARG A 1098 -19.58 -9.17 -5.26
N ARG A 1099 -18.39 -9.21 -5.87
CA ARG A 1099 -17.12 -8.85 -5.20
C ARG A 1099 -17.05 -7.38 -4.77
N ILE A 1100 -17.80 -6.47 -5.39
CA ILE A 1100 -18.00 -5.11 -4.86
C ILE A 1100 -19.00 -5.14 -3.69
N ALA A 1101 -20.16 -5.79 -3.86
CA ALA A 1101 -21.23 -5.87 -2.87
C ALA A 1101 -20.78 -6.46 -1.53
N GLU A 1102 -19.93 -7.50 -1.55
CA GLU A 1102 -19.26 -8.08 -0.37
C GLU A 1102 -18.55 -7.02 0.48
N ASN A 1103 -17.87 -6.07 -0.20
CA ASN A 1103 -17.06 -4.99 0.38
C ASN A 1103 -17.84 -3.66 0.53
N ASN A 1104 -19.04 -3.53 -0.05
CA ASN A 1104 -19.83 -2.30 -0.07
C ASN A 1104 -21.33 -2.57 -0.23
N HIS A 1105 -22.09 -2.37 0.84
CA HIS A 1105 -23.53 -2.67 0.89
C HIS A 1105 -24.45 -1.54 0.40
N THR A 1106 -23.91 -0.42 -0.13
CA THR A 1106 -24.72 0.78 -0.44
C THR A 1106 -24.94 1.06 -1.93
N ASN A 1107 -23.95 0.84 -2.79
CA ASN A 1107 -24.01 1.23 -4.21
C ASN A 1107 -24.05 0.05 -5.21
N ASN A 1108 -24.88 -0.96 -4.96
CA ASN A 1108 -25.04 -2.12 -5.85
C ASN A 1108 -25.79 -1.81 -7.18
N HIS A 1109 -25.74 -0.57 -7.66
CA HIS A 1109 -26.51 -0.07 -8.80
C HIS A 1109 -26.05 -0.67 -10.14
N ALA A 1110 -24.74 -0.86 -10.32
CA ALA A 1110 -24.19 -1.50 -11.51
C ALA A 1110 -24.51 -3.01 -11.54
N LEU A 1111 -24.33 -3.69 -10.39
CA LEU A 1111 -24.69 -5.09 -10.19
C LEU A 1111 -26.18 -5.34 -10.51
N GLY A 1112 -27.10 -4.56 -9.93
CA GLY A 1112 -28.54 -4.72 -10.16
C GLY A 1112 -28.95 -4.55 -11.63
N ILE A 1113 -28.22 -3.74 -12.42
CA ILE A 1113 -28.46 -3.59 -13.86
C ILE A 1113 -27.97 -4.84 -14.60
N ALA A 1114 -26.77 -5.32 -14.28
CA ALA A 1114 -26.21 -6.54 -14.87
C ALA A 1114 -27.08 -7.78 -14.57
N LEU A 1115 -27.55 -7.95 -13.31
CA LEU A 1115 -28.48 -9.01 -12.90
C LEU A 1115 -29.79 -8.93 -13.71
N ASN A 1116 -30.46 -7.77 -13.76
CA ASN A 1116 -31.70 -7.60 -14.53
C ASN A 1116 -31.53 -7.91 -16.02
N ASN A 1117 -30.42 -7.48 -16.63
CA ASN A 1117 -30.15 -7.71 -18.04
C ASN A 1117 -29.74 -9.18 -18.30
N HIS A 1118 -29.06 -9.84 -17.37
CA HIS A 1118 -28.69 -11.25 -17.49
C HIS A 1118 -29.88 -12.19 -17.26
N ALA A 1119 -30.74 -11.94 -16.26
CA ALA A 1119 -31.95 -12.73 -16.03
C ALA A 1119 -32.88 -12.73 -17.27
N ALA A 1120 -33.02 -11.58 -17.95
CA ALA A 1120 -33.76 -11.49 -19.21
C ALA A 1120 -33.15 -12.37 -20.31
N ARG A 1121 -31.82 -12.32 -20.49
CA ARG A 1121 -31.08 -13.17 -21.46
C ARG A 1121 -31.23 -14.67 -21.15
N LEU A 1122 -31.27 -15.06 -19.87
CA LEU A 1122 -31.52 -16.44 -19.46
C LEU A 1122 -32.96 -16.89 -19.77
N LEU A 1123 -33.95 -16.02 -19.52
CA LEU A 1123 -35.36 -16.29 -19.83
C LEU A 1123 -35.58 -16.43 -21.34
N GLU A 1124 -34.95 -15.57 -22.17
CA GLU A 1124 -34.96 -15.67 -23.63
C GLU A 1124 -34.32 -16.97 -24.18
N LEU A 1125 -33.58 -17.73 -23.36
CA LEU A 1125 -33.05 -19.08 -23.67
C LEU A 1125 -33.83 -20.21 -23.00
N SER A 1126 -34.98 -19.91 -22.38
CA SER A 1126 -35.77 -20.83 -21.55
C SER A 1126 -34.96 -21.49 -20.41
N ARG A 1127 -33.89 -20.83 -19.92
CA ARG A 1127 -33.14 -21.21 -18.70
C ARG A 1127 -33.88 -20.69 -17.47
N THR A 1128 -35.15 -21.08 -17.32
CA THR A 1128 -36.13 -20.48 -16.40
C THR A 1128 -35.71 -20.54 -14.92
N ASP A 1129 -35.21 -21.67 -14.44
CA ASP A 1129 -34.71 -21.82 -13.06
C ASP A 1129 -33.57 -20.83 -12.74
N GLU A 1130 -32.65 -20.64 -13.70
CA GLU A 1130 -31.49 -19.75 -13.55
C GLU A 1130 -31.90 -18.28 -13.69
N ALA A 1131 -32.80 -17.97 -14.62
CA ALA A 1131 -33.41 -16.65 -14.77
C ALA A 1131 -34.15 -16.22 -13.49
N ALA A 1132 -34.88 -17.15 -12.86
CA ALA A 1132 -35.57 -16.93 -11.60
C ALA A 1132 -34.58 -16.63 -10.46
N ALA A 1133 -33.51 -17.41 -10.32
CA ALA A 1133 -32.50 -17.19 -9.28
C ALA A 1133 -31.79 -15.84 -9.40
N ILE A 1134 -31.38 -15.45 -10.61
CA ILE A 1134 -30.74 -14.14 -10.88
C ILE A 1134 -31.73 -12.98 -10.71
N ALA A 1135 -33.02 -13.19 -11.02
CA ALA A 1135 -34.06 -12.20 -10.78
C ALA A 1135 -34.38 -12.03 -9.29
N ASP A 1136 -34.38 -13.10 -8.48
CA ASP A 1136 -34.50 -13.00 -7.00
C ASP A 1136 -33.33 -12.21 -6.39
N GLU A 1137 -32.09 -12.42 -6.86
CA GLU A 1137 -30.92 -11.61 -6.48
C GLU A 1137 -31.10 -10.13 -6.87
N ALA A 1138 -31.59 -9.86 -8.08
CA ALA A 1138 -31.87 -8.50 -8.56
C ALA A 1138 -32.96 -7.80 -7.73
N ILE A 1139 -34.03 -8.51 -7.35
CA ILE A 1139 -35.10 -8.01 -6.48
C ILE A 1139 -34.52 -7.57 -5.13
N ALA A 1140 -33.67 -8.39 -4.51
CA ALA A 1140 -33.05 -8.06 -3.23
C ALA A 1140 -32.16 -6.81 -3.31
N VAL A 1141 -31.32 -6.72 -4.35
CA VAL A 1141 -30.48 -5.54 -4.63
C VAL A 1141 -31.31 -4.28 -4.83
N TRP A 1142 -32.39 -4.34 -5.62
CA TRP A 1142 -33.23 -3.15 -5.87
C TRP A 1142 -34.07 -2.74 -4.65
N GLN A 1143 -34.53 -3.69 -3.83
CA GLN A 1143 -35.21 -3.39 -2.56
C GLN A 1143 -34.26 -2.69 -1.57
N GLN A 1144 -33.01 -3.14 -1.46
CA GLN A 1144 -31.98 -2.50 -0.63
C GLN A 1144 -31.71 -1.04 -1.04
N GLN A 1145 -31.65 -0.76 -2.35
CA GLN A 1145 -31.50 0.61 -2.85
C GLN A 1145 -32.79 1.45 -2.74
N ALA A 1146 -33.98 0.83 -2.78
CA ALA A 1146 -35.26 1.52 -2.66
C ALA A 1146 -35.48 2.12 -1.26
N ALA A 1147 -34.87 1.55 -0.22
CA ALA A 1147 -34.85 2.13 1.12
C ALA A 1147 -34.09 3.47 1.21
N HIS A 1148 -33.26 3.79 0.21
CA HIS A 1148 -32.40 4.97 0.19
C HIS A 1148 -32.77 5.98 -0.93
N THR A 1149 -33.20 5.51 -2.10
CA THR A 1149 -33.49 6.35 -3.29
C THR A 1149 -34.70 5.84 -4.10
N PRO A 1150 -35.90 5.72 -3.49
CA PRO A 1150 -37.03 4.98 -4.06
C PRO A 1150 -37.40 5.42 -5.49
N ASP A 1151 -37.46 6.73 -5.75
CA ASP A 1151 -37.84 7.32 -7.05
C ASP A 1151 -36.89 6.93 -8.20
N ARG A 1152 -35.64 6.56 -7.90
CA ARG A 1152 -34.61 6.22 -8.90
C ARG A 1152 -34.52 4.73 -9.23
N VAL A 1153 -35.22 3.85 -8.49
CA VAL A 1153 -35.08 2.38 -8.64
C VAL A 1153 -36.38 1.61 -8.90
N GLY A 1154 -37.56 2.16 -8.60
CA GLY A 1154 -38.86 1.47 -8.76
C GLY A 1154 -38.99 0.70 -10.09
N LYS A 1155 -38.85 1.38 -11.24
CA LYS A 1155 -38.94 0.78 -12.58
C LYS A 1155 -37.95 -0.37 -12.85
N ARG A 1156 -36.87 -0.51 -12.07
CA ARG A 1156 -35.92 -1.63 -12.18
C ARG A 1156 -36.28 -2.79 -11.26
N LEU A 1157 -36.84 -2.49 -10.08
CA LEU A 1157 -37.48 -3.48 -9.21
C LEU A 1157 -38.68 -4.12 -9.91
N ASP A 1158 -39.56 -3.31 -10.51
CA ASP A 1158 -40.71 -3.77 -11.30
C ASP A 1158 -40.29 -4.73 -12.43
N ARG A 1159 -39.20 -4.40 -13.14
CA ARG A 1159 -38.63 -5.26 -14.20
C ARG A 1159 -38.06 -6.57 -13.64
N ALA A 1160 -37.43 -6.55 -12.47
CA ALA A 1160 -36.92 -7.74 -11.81
C ALA A 1160 -38.07 -8.68 -11.41
N ILE A 1161 -39.14 -8.12 -10.82
CA ILE A 1161 -40.37 -8.83 -10.44
C ILE A 1161 -41.07 -9.44 -11.67
N ALA A 1162 -41.14 -8.71 -12.79
CA ALA A 1162 -41.72 -9.21 -14.04
C ALA A 1162 -40.94 -10.43 -14.57
N ILE A 1163 -39.62 -10.32 -14.74
CA ILE A 1163 -38.77 -11.43 -15.20
C ILE A 1163 -38.91 -12.65 -14.26
N ARG A 1164 -38.98 -12.40 -12.94
CA ARG A 1164 -39.15 -13.44 -11.93
C ARG A 1164 -40.50 -14.16 -12.00
N HIS A 1165 -41.56 -13.42 -12.30
CA HIS A 1165 -42.91 -13.94 -12.52
C HIS A 1165 -42.99 -14.76 -13.80
N ASP A 1166 -42.43 -14.25 -14.90
CA ASP A 1166 -42.53 -14.89 -16.21
C ASP A 1166 -41.72 -16.20 -16.27
N ALA A 1167 -40.54 -16.24 -15.63
CA ALA A 1167 -39.79 -17.47 -15.39
C ALA A 1167 -40.57 -18.52 -14.56
N ALA A 1168 -41.39 -18.08 -13.60
CA ALA A 1168 -42.28 -18.96 -12.83
C ALA A 1168 -43.50 -19.44 -13.64
N ALA A 1169 -44.00 -18.61 -14.58
CA ALA A 1169 -45.08 -18.99 -15.48
C ALA A 1169 -44.63 -20.05 -16.49
N GLU A 1170 -43.48 -19.86 -17.14
CA GLU A 1170 -42.94 -20.84 -18.11
C GLU A 1170 -42.59 -22.19 -17.46
N SER A 1171 -41.97 -22.18 -16.27
CA SER A 1171 -41.71 -23.41 -15.50
C SER A 1171 -42.97 -24.12 -14.99
N SER A 1172 -44.14 -23.47 -15.06
CA SER A 1172 -45.44 -24.05 -14.66
C SER A 1172 -46.20 -24.73 -15.81
N PHE A 1173 -45.73 -24.65 -17.06
CA PHE A 1173 -46.32 -25.34 -18.21
C PHE A 1173 -45.64 -26.69 -18.47
N PRO A 1174 -46.35 -27.83 -18.39
CA PRO A 1174 -45.85 -29.11 -18.89
C PRO A 1174 -45.82 -29.09 -20.43
N GLY A 1175 -44.66 -29.43 -21.01
CA GLY A 1175 -44.48 -29.67 -22.46
C GLY A 1175 -44.81 -31.09 -22.89
#